data_AF-A0A1L0AXY2-F1
#
_entry.id   AF-A0A1L0AXY2-F1
#
_cell.length_a   1.000
_cell.length_b   1.000
_cell.length_c   1.000
_cell.angle_alpha   90.00
_cell.angle_beta   90.00
_cell.angle_gamma   90.00
#
_symmetry.space_group_name_H-M   'P 1'
#
loop_
_entity.id
_entity.type
_entity.pdbx_description
1 polymer ?
#
loop_
_entity_poly.entity_id
_entity_poly.type
_entity_poly.pdbx_seq_one_letter_code
_entity_poly.pdbx_strand_id
1 'polypeptide(L)'
;MGNNTFKGGRKELRHNIKKIGERKQHNNNLTNKKQKLNNNEYVEKIIEQVSDDSEIDGSESEDEYKTKDKVYNSLLKLIKNEDDVEDDEDDIEDDLYFSKKQNFKSEEIVNEDEDDVNEDVDINDVDSDDENTNVADYYKLHFESYNESSLKKLNESKTQLKFNVSKFPILNNDPAVSNEELNNTMVFMKPKLNFDDNEVENPEMFHNLYSYQYKQKLKLNNSDLFNKNHQFTNVQKNIIDPINQYSDLLYTYQEFKHEAEYREIYIMHVLNHIFKTRDKILKNNYKLSQQEDVDDDSFKDQGYNRTKCLIILPTRQNCYDVLSSLIKKSGIEQVDKINKFKDQFNIDDDDSLDKLSMKDDDFKYLFKGNTNDFFILGCKFTRKTLKLYSALDSSDLIICSPLGLKLLLESYSKPKPEINDGNEDDDVRKMNEQLGIKSKNKKFHKNNRGKKNTDDFLSSIEIAILDQFQTFEYQNAANIINIMKSNLNNLPKEQTADMDFGRIKYYYLDNLQYLFRQTLIFTKNLSVNSNLIFNNYCFNKNGKYKNLIRVNDLKQTSLNYLKLYNIIKMKFQRFEISKDPSQMIVSEPDYRFKFFISSILPNLIKNEDSGVLIYIPDYTDFLRLKNYISKNTSLLVDDLHEYSSISKITKTRNYFKMTTEKNNGIRGSKKVNVLLYTERLHYYRKYDIKGIKSLIFYKPPTDYKFFQDFLKMLVKYNLSYNKSLNEGNASDSESDDDDGLMMEDLIVRCIYSKLDSLYMNRLVGNKNLGVLMSGSNDVYEFK
;
A
#
# COMPACT_ATOMS: atom_id res chain seq x y z
N MET A 1 21.13 -43.82 50.39
CA MET A 1 21.76 -43.34 51.64
C MET A 1 23.12 -42.76 51.30
N GLY A 2 23.40 -41.51 51.67
CA GLY A 2 24.72 -40.86 51.64
C GLY A 2 25.46 -40.74 50.29
N ASN A 3 26.59 -40.04 50.18
CA ASN A 3 27.03 -38.81 50.88
C ASN A 3 28.38 -38.31 50.28
N ASN A 4 28.42 -37.09 49.72
CA ASN A 4 29.61 -36.21 49.59
C ASN A 4 30.85 -36.76 48.80
N THR A 5 31.94 -36.02 48.49
CA THR A 5 32.44 -34.69 48.93
C THR A 5 33.32 -33.98 47.86
N PHE A 6 33.60 -32.68 48.05
CA PHE A 6 34.53 -31.79 47.30
C PHE A 6 36.03 -32.21 47.24
N LYS A 7 36.71 -31.82 46.14
CA LYS A 7 38.07 -31.20 45.98
C LYS A 7 38.57 -31.37 44.52
N GLY A 8 39.46 -30.57 43.93
CA GLY A 8 40.09 -29.30 44.34
C GLY A 8 41.63 -29.29 44.23
N GLY A 9 42.23 -28.65 43.21
CA GLY A 9 43.69 -28.35 43.17
C GLY A 9 44.33 -28.19 41.78
N ARG A 10 45.29 -27.27 41.65
CA ARG A 10 46.12 -27.03 40.44
C ARG A 10 47.38 -27.92 40.42
N LYS A 11 47.98 -28.14 39.25
CA LYS A 11 49.45 -28.08 39.10
C LYS A 11 49.90 -27.75 37.67
N GLU A 12 51.13 -27.28 37.57
CA GLU A 12 51.79 -26.79 36.35
C GLU A 12 52.63 -27.90 35.71
N LEU A 13 53.03 -27.71 34.43
CA LEU A 13 54.37 -28.07 33.96
C LEU A 13 54.70 -27.29 32.68
N ARG A 14 55.97 -26.85 32.54
CA ARG A 14 56.51 -26.18 31.36
C ARG A 14 57.48 -27.10 30.63
N HIS A 15 57.52 -27.06 29.31
CA HIS A 15 58.77 -27.29 28.57
C HIS A 15 58.92 -26.27 27.43
N ASN A 16 60.11 -25.66 27.38
CA ASN A 16 60.55 -24.82 26.26
C ASN A 16 61.18 -25.72 25.18
N ILE A 17 61.15 -25.29 23.90
CA ILE A 17 62.33 -25.40 23.02
C ILE A 17 62.33 -24.31 21.94
N LYS A 18 63.39 -23.49 21.99
CA LYS A 18 64.11 -22.69 20.98
C LYS A 18 63.38 -22.01 19.78
N LYS A 19 63.68 -20.71 19.66
CA LYS A 19 63.57 -19.87 18.44
C LYS A 19 64.59 -20.28 17.35
N ILE A 20 64.32 -19.90 16.08
CA ILE A 20 65.19 -19.40 14.98
C ILE A 20 64.37 -19.50 13.67
N GLY A 21 64.42 -18.58 12.68
CA GLY A 21 65.02 -17.24 12.64
C GLY A 21 65.02 -16.62 11.22
N GLU A 22 64.44 -15.41 11.09
CA GLU A 22 64.69 -14.34 10.09
C GLU A 22 64.54 -14.56 8.56
N ARG A 23 64.52 -13.42 7.84
CA ARG A 23 64.13 -13.21 6.43
C ARG A 23 65.31 -13.25 5.44
N LYS A 24 64.99 -13.55 4.17
CA LYS A 24 65.62 -13.08 2.89
C LYS A 24 64.65 -13.46 1.75
N GLN A 25 64.23 -12.65 0.77
CA GLN A 25 64.94 -11.77 -0.21
C GLN A 25 66.03 -12.55 -0.97
N HIS A 26 66.03 -12.63 -2.32
CA HIS A 26 65.65 -11.62 -3.32
C HIS A 26 65.10 -12.22 -4.64
N ASN A 27 64.56 -11.32 -5.48
CA ASN A 27 64.43 -11.25 -6.96
C ASN A 27 65.11 -12.33 -7.84
N ASN A 28 64.64 -12.64 -9.06
CA ASN A 28 64.61 -11.81 -10.30
C ASN A 28 63.94 -12.65 -11.46
N ASN A 29 63.50 -12.19 -12.65
CA ASN A 29 63.17 -10.88 -13.27
C ASN A 29 62.49 -11.12 -14.66
N LEU A 30 62.00 -10.07 -15.35
CA LEU A 30 61.63 -9.98 -16.81
C LEU A 30 60.37 -10.77 -17.26
N THR A 31 59.52 -10.40 -18.25
CA THR A 31 59.20 -9.19 -19.07
C THR A 31 57.84 -9.48 -19.77
N ASN A 32 57.05 -8.61 -20.42
CA ASN A 32 57.01 -7.18 -20.84
C ASN A 32 55.54 -6.69 -20.68
N LYS A 33 55.09 -5.41 -20.66
CA LYS A 33 55.51 -4.08 -21.19
C LYS A 33 54.81 -3.62 -22.49
N LYS A 34 53.61 -3.01 -22.35
CA LYS A 34 53.08 -1.79 -23.04
C LYS A 34 51.62 -1.54 -22.60
N GLN A 35 51.34 -0.48 -21.83
CA GLN A 35 50.88 0.84 -22.30
C GLN A 35 49.51 0.84 -23.03
N LYS A 36 48.49 1.37 -22.35
CA LYS A 36 47.34 2.06 -22.95
C LYS A 36 47.40 3.55 -22.54
N LEU A 37 46.87 4.44 -23.37
CA LEU A 37 46.89 5.89 -23.16
C LEU A 37 45.66 6.38 -22.37
N ASN A 38 45.78 7.59 -21.82
CA ASN A 38 44.69 8.37 -21.24
C ASN A 38 43.60 8.68 -22.28
N ASN A 39 42.36 8.83 -21.82
CA ASN A 39 41.32 9.65 -22.46
C ASN A 39 40.32 10.22 -21.42
N ASN A 40 40.78 10.43 -20.18
CA ASN A 40 40.04 11.14 -19.14
C ASN A 40 40.42 12.63 -19.19
N GLU A 41 39.70 13.43 -19.97
CA GLU A 41 39.88 14.91 -19.95
C GLU A 41 38.61 15.71 -20.37
N TYR A 42 37.48 15.02 -20.59
CA TYR A 42 36.20 15.61 -21.04
C TYR A 42 35.02 15.46 -20.06
N VAL A 43 35.18 14.71 -18.96
CA VAL A 43 34.10 14.46 -17.99
C VAL A 43 34.22 15.34 -16.74
N GLU A 44 35.44 15.62 -16.28
CA GLU A 44 35.69 16.39 -15.05
C GLU A 44 35.18 17.84 -15.15
N LYS A 45 35.30 18.46 -16.33
CA LYS A 45 34.88 19.85 -16.62
C LYS A 45 33.37 20.14 -16.58
N ILE A 46 32.53 19.14 -16.30
CA ILE A 46 31.08 19.34 -16.10
C ILE A 46 30.71 19.32 -14.61
N ILE A 47 31.60 18.82 -13.74
CA ILE A 47 31.34 18.72 -12.29
C ILE A 47 31.81 20.00 -11.56
N GLU A 48 32.86 20.68 -12.04
CA GLU A 48 33.43 21.92 -11.49
C GLU A 48 32.51 23.18 -11.53
N GLN A 49 31.19 23.07 -11.76
CA GLN A 49 30.28 24.23 -11.85
C GLN A 49 29.04 24.22 -10.94
N VAL A 50 28.90 23.24 -10.02
CA VAL A 50 27.79 23.25 -9.04
C VAL A 50 28.24 22.79 -7.62
N SER A 51 29.42 23.21 -7.17
CA SER A 51 29.85 23.02 -5.77
C SER A 51 30.98 23.98 -5.34
N ASP A 52 30.64 25.24 -5.05
CA ASP A 52 31.46 26.13 -4.21
C ASP A 52 30.84 26.19 -2.79
N ASP A 53 31.68 26.29 -1.76
CA ASP A 53 31.40 26.49 -0.32
C ASP A 53 30.34 25.54 0.33
N SER A 54 30.67 24.61 1.22
CA SER A 54 31.80 24.56 2.16
C SER A 54 32.18 23.13 2.61
N GLU A 55 33.47 22.88 2.84
CA GLU A 55 34.04 21.58 3.26
C GLU A 55 33.83 21.23 4.75
N ILE A 56 33.89 19.93 5.09
CA ILE A 56 34.64 19.33 6.22
C ILE A 56 34.62 17.79 6.10
N ASP A 57 35.74 17.14 6.45
CA ASP A 57 36.04 15.72 6.20
C ASP A 57 35.15 14.66 6.90
N GLY A 58 35.10 13.46 6.27
CA GLY A 58 34.53 12.24 6.85
C GLY A 58 34.43 11.07 5.86
N SER A 59 35.54 10.41 5.56
CA SER A 59 35.66 9.42 4.47
C SER A 59 35.03 8.04 4.75
N GLU A 60 34.00 7.61 4.01
CA GLU A 60 33.60 6.20 3.92
C GLU A 60 32.71 5.87 2.68
N SER A 61 33.24 5.89 1.44
CA SER A 61 32.48 5.43 0.24
C SER A 61 33.31 5.07 -1.02
N GLU A 62 33.94 3.88 -1.06
CA GLU A 62 34.46 3.31 -2.33
C GLU A 62 33.93 1.90 -2.68
N ASP A 63 33.40 1.13 -1.71
CA ASP A 63 33.01 -0.28 -1.93
C ASP A 63 31.55 -0.46 -2.39
N GLU A 64 30.70 0.55 -2.21
CA GLU A 64 29.30 0.57 -2.65
C GLU A 64 29.11 0.55 -4.19
N TYR A 65 30.13 0.98 -4.95
CA TYR A 65 30.09 0.98 -6.42
C TYR A 65 30.68 -0.33 -6.98
N LYS A 66 31.84 -0.76 -6.47
CA LYS A 66 32.51 -2.01 -6.86
C LYS A 66 31.69 -3.27 -6.58
N THR A 67 30.72 -3.20 -5.65
CA THR A 67 29.78 -4.30 -5.36
C THR A 67 28.65 -4.39 -6.38
N LYS A 68 28.07 -3.26 -6.82
CA LYS A 68 26.96 -3.22 -7.79
C LYS A 68 27.40 -3.79 -9.16
N ASP A 69 28.58 -3.43 -9.65
CA ASP A 69 29.13 -3.97 -10.90
C ASP A 69 29.44 -5.47 -10.84
N LYS A 70 29.87 -5.98 -9.68
CA LYS A 70 30.10 -7.43 -9.47
C LYS A 70 28.80 -8.22 -9.46
N VAL A 71 27.71 -7.67 -8.93
CA VAL A 71 26.37 -8.28 -9.00
C VAL A 71 25.88 -8.30 -10.45
N TYR A 72 26.00 -7.19 -11.18
CA TYR A 72 25.56 -7.08 -12.57
C TYR A 72 26.30 -8.07 -13.51
N ASN A 73 27.63 -8.16 -13.39
CA ASN A 73 28.43 -9.09 -14.19
C ASN A 73 28.22 -10.57 -13.79
N SER A 74 27.85 -10.85 -12.54
CA SER A 74 27.45 -12.20 -12.13
C SER A 74 26.12 -12.62 -12.76
N LEU A 75 25.14 -11.70 -12.81
CA LEU A 75 23.85 -11.92 -13.48
C LEU A 75 24.02 -12.26 -14.96
N LEU A 76 24.88 -11.49 -15.66
CA LEU A 76 25.19 -11.67 -17.08
C LEU A 76 25.93 -12.98 -17.41
N LYS A 77 26.56 -13.63 -16.43
CA LYS A 77 27.14 -14.97 -16.61
C LYS A 77 26.12 -16.09 -16.40
N LEU A 78 25.24 -15.96 -15.40
CA LEU A 78 24.19 -16.95 -15.13
C LEU A 78 23.22 -17.09 -16.32
N ILE A 79 22.89 -15.98 -17.00
CA ILE A 79 22.01 -15.96 -18.17
C ILE A 79 22.58 -16.70 -19.41
N LYS A 80 23.87 -17.07 -19.43
CA LYS A 80 24.53 -17.69 -20.59
C LYS A 80 24.81 -19.20 -20.48
N ASN A 81 24.56 -19.81 -19.32
CA ASN A 81 24.93 -21.20 -19.03
C ASN A 81 23.78 -21.92 -18.28
N GLU A 82 22.71 -22.28 -18.99
CA GLU A 82 21.67 -23.23 -18.53
C GLU A 82 21.49 -24.36 -19.59
N ASP A 83 22.61 -24.90 -20.08
CA ASP A 83 22.71 -26.24 -20.69
C ASP A 83 23.62 -27.10 -19.79
N ASP A 84 23.34 -28.41 -19.75
CA ASP A 84 23.94 -29.47 -18.93
C ASP A 84 23.70 -29.43 -17.39
N VAL A 85 23.60 -30.64 -16.82
CA VAL A 85 23.14 -30.98 -15.46
C VAL A 85 24.07 -32.04 -14.86
N GLU A 86 24.41 -31.95 -13.57
CA GLU A 86 24.62 -33.12 -12.69
C GLU A 86 24.60 -32.70 -11.21
N ASP A 87 24.27 -33.66 -10.33
CA ASP A 87 24.08 -33.49 -8.89
C ASP A 87 25.37 -33.75 -8.08
N ASP A 88 25.46 -33.22 -6.86
CA ASP A 88 26.28 -33.77 -5.75
C ASP A 88 25.72 -33.23 -4.41
N GLU A 89 25.43 -34.13 -3.45
CA GLU A 89 25.05 -33.82 -2.06
C GLU A 89 26.22 -34.11 -1.11
N ASP A 90 26.47 -33.24 -0.12
CA ASP A 90 27.16 -33.61 1.14
C ASP A 90 26.97 -32.55 2.24
N ASP A 91 27.02 -32.97 3.52
CA ASP A 91 26.46 -32.25 4.67
C ASP A 91 27.33 -31.12 5.29
N ILE A 92 26.66 -30.03 5.73
CA ILE A 92 27.08 -29.19 6.88
C ILE A 92 25.83 -28.71 7.66
N GLU A 93 25.73 -29.05 8.95
CA GLU A 93 24.65 -28.63 9.85
C GLU A 93 24.77 -27.18 10.39
N ASP A 94 23.61 -26.59 10.71
CA ASP A 94 23.36 -25.53 11.71
C ASP A 94 24.29 -24.30 11.82
N ASP A 95 24.13 -23.34 10.88
CA ASP A 95 23.79 -21.95 11.25
C ASP A 95 23.35 -21.11 10.02
N LEU A 96 22.05 -20.73 9.90
CA LEU A 96 21.50 -19.51 9.25
C LEU A 96 19.99 -19.61 8.89
N TYR A 97 19.11 -19.17 9.80
CA TYR A 97 17.67 -19.04 9.52
C TYR A 97 17.30 -17.75 8.73
N PHE A 98 17.95 -17.51 7.58
CA PHE A 98 17.47 -16.51 6.60
C PHE A 98 17.89 -16.78 5.13
N SER A 99 18.07 -18.04 4.72
CA SER A 99 18.51 -18.36 3.35
C SER A 99 17.86 -19.61 2.72
N LYS A 100 16.53 -19.74 2.80
CA LYS A 100 15.81 -20.48 1.73
C LYS A 100 15.87 -19.63 0.45
N LYS A 101 16.79 -20.00 -0.46
CA LYS A 101 16.83 -19.48 -1.83
C LYS A 101 15.57 -19.92 -2.59
N GLN A 102 14.49 -19.17 -2.48
CA GLN A 102 13.54 -19.12 -3.58
C GLN A 102 14.14 -18.22 -4.66
N ASN A 103 14.37 -18.77 -5.85
CA ASN A 103 14.76 -17.97 -7.01
C ASN A 103 13.59 -17.03 -7.35
N PHE A 104 13.72 -15.75 -6.98
CA PHE A 104 12.76 -14.70 -7.32
C PHE A 104 12.88 -14.31 -8.80
N LYS A 105 12.57 -15.27 -9.67
CA LYS A 105 12.36 -15.06 -11.10
C LYS A 105 11.11 -14.19 -11.28
N SER A 106 11.32 -12.89 -11.52
CA SER A 106 10.28 -11.98 -12.01
C SER A 106 10.10 -12.19 -13.51
N GLU A 107 9.65 -13.38 -13.90
CA GLU A 107 9.74 -13.87 -15.29
C GLU A 107 8.37 -14.20 -15.90
N GLU A 108 8.26 -13.80 -17.16
CA GLU A 108 7.38 -14.28 -18.22
C GLU A 108 5.88 -14.41 -17.88
N ILE A 109 5.22 -13.26 -18.05
CA ILE A 109 3.91 -13.21 -18.74
C ILE A 109 4.07 -13.97 -20.07
N VAL A 110 3.26 -15.01 -20.28
CA VAL A 110 3.28 -15.81 -21.52
C VAL A 110 2.27 -15.23 -22.52
N ASN A 111 2.74 -14.86 -23.71
CA ASN A 111 1.91 -14.44 -24.83
C ASN A 111 1.36 -15.66 -25.59
N GLU A 112 0.32 -16.29 -25.03
CA GLU A 112 -0.53 -17.31 -25.69
C GLU A 112 -1.65 -16.61 -26.51
N ASP A 113 -1.27 -15.81 -27.51
CA ASP A 113 -2.18 -14.96 -28.29
C ASP A 113 -2.52 -15.56 -29.69
N GLU A 114 -3.07 -16.78 -29.74
CA GLU A 114 -3.64 -17.38 -30.98
C GLU A 114 -5.13 -17.82 -30.83
N ASP A 115 -5.71 -17.85 -29.62
CA ASP A 115 -7.02 -18.46 -29.36
C ASP A 115 -8.26 -17.65 -29.81
N ASP A 116 -8.16 -16.33 -29.96
CA ASP A 116 -9.35 -15.45 -30.04
C ASP A 116 -10.06 -15.45 -31.41
N VAL A 117 -9.60 -16.25 -32.39
CA VAL A 117 -10.14 -16.30 -33.77
C VAL A 117 -11.27 -17.31 -33.95
N ASN A 118 -11.32 -18.39 -33.14
CA ASN A 118 -12.20 -19.55 -33.36
C ASN A 118 -13.16 -19.84 -32.19
N GLU A 119 -13.76 -18.83 -31.54
CA GLU A 119 -14.95 -19.07 -30.70
C GLU A 119 -16.22 -19.19 -31.57
N ASP A 120 -16.53 -20.39 -32.07
CA ASP A 120 -17.77 -20.67 -32.82
C ASP A 120 -19.02 -20.08 -32.15
N VAL A 121 -19.83 -19.31 -32.89
CA VAL A 121 -20.93 -18.52 -32.33
C VAL A 121 -22.22 -19.34 -32.26
N ASP A 122 -22.37 -20.11 -31.18
CA ASP A 122 -23.66 -20.68 -30.78
C ASP A 122 -24.62 -19.55 -30.33
N ILE A 123 -25.37 -19.01 -31.29
CA ILE A 123 -26.27 -17.85 -31.14
C ILE A 123 -27.28 -18.05 -29.99
N ASN A 124 -27.73 -19.29 -29.77
CA ASN A 124 -28.74 -19.64 -28.77
C ASN A 124 -28.32 -19.31 -27.32
N ASP A 125 -27.03 -19.44 -26.97
CA ASP A 125 -26.52 -19.06 -25.65
C ASP A 125 -26.38 -17.53 -25.50
N VAL A 126 -26.34 -16.80 -26.62
CA VAL A 126 -26.07 -15.36 -26.69
C VAL A 126 -27.37 -14.53 -26.74
N ASP A 127 -28.46 -15.09 -27.24
CA ASP A 127 -29.80 -14.48 -27.26
C ASP A 127 -30.73 -14.93 -26.11
N SER A 128 -30.26 -15.80 -25.20
CA SER A 128 -30.99 -16.27 -24.01
C SER A 128 -31.07 -15.26 -22.84
N ASP A 129 -30.29 -14.16 -22.89
CA ASP A 129 -30.41 -13.05 -21.94
C ASP A 129 -31.67 -12.21 -22.26
N ASP A 130 -32.78 -12.50 -21.57
CA ASP A 130 -33.96 -11.64 -21.55
C ASP A 130 -33.58 -10.21 -21.11
N GLU A 131 -33.62 -9.25 -22.04
CA GLU A 131 -33.63 -7.82 -21.69
C GLU A 131 -34.97 -7.50 -21.01
N ASN A 132 -35.01 -7.69 -19.69
CA ASN A 132 -36.17 -7.36 -18.87
C ASN A 132 -36.38 -5.84 -18.83
N THR A 133 -37.10 -5.34 -19.84
CA THR A 133 -37.40 -3.93 -20.16
C THR A 133 -38.04 -3.12 -19.02
N ASN A 134 -38.42 -3.78 -17.93
CA ASN A 134 -38.97 -3.15 -16.72
C ASN A 134 -37.87 -2.65 -15.74
N VAL A 135 -36.58 -2.84 -16.05
CA VAL A 135 -35.44 -2.44 -15.20
C VAL A 135 -34.51 -1.51 -15.98
N ALA A 136 -34.05 -0.42 -15.34
CA ALA A 136 -33.14 0.53 -15.95
C ALA A 136 -31.72 -0.04 -16.11
N ASP A 137 -31.18 -0.07 -17.35
CA ASP A 137 -29.79 -0.46 -17.57
C ASP A 137 -28.81 0.70 -17.34
N TYR A 138 -28.35 0.83 -16.09
CA TYR A 138 -27.31 1.80 -15.73
C TYR A 138 -25.98 1.62 -16.49
N TYR A 139 -25.67 0.44 -17.06
CA TYR A 139 -24.50 0.28 -17.94
C TYR A 139 -24.73 0.98 -19.28
N LYS A 140 -25.89 0.77 -19.93
CA LYS A 140 -26.24 1.47 -21.19
C LYS A 140 -26.33 2.99 -20.94
N LEU A 141 -27.08 3.40 -19.90
CA LEU A 141 -27.20 4.79 -19.51
C LEU A 141 -25.85 5.45 -19.21
N HIS A 142 -24.88 4.74 -18.62
CA HIS A 142 -23.57 5.30 -18.37
C HIS A 142 -22.67 5.34 -19.61
N PHE A 143 -22.48 4.23 -20.34
CA PHE A 143 -21.48 4.15 -21.41
C PHE A 143 -21.98 4.52 -22.81
N GLU A 144 -23.29 4.56 -23.05
CA GLU A 144 -23.88 4.87 -24.37
C GLU A 144 -24.40 6.32 -24.44
N SER A 145 -24.59 7.00 -23.30
CA SER A 145 -24.91 8.43 -23.27
C SER A 145 -23.69 9.31 -23.56
N TYR A 146 -23.43 9.55 -24.85
CA TYR A 146 -22.46 10.54 -25.30
C TYR A 146 -23.16 11.87 -25.67
N ASN A 147 -22.90 12.92 -24.88
CA ASN A 147 -23.28 14.30 -25.20
C ASN A 147 -22.02 15.17 -25.14
N GLU A 148 -21.41 15.33 -26.31
CA GLU A 148 -20.17 16.09 -26.51
C GLU A 148 -20.20 17.47 -25.85
N SER A 149 -21.26 18.25 -26.08
CA SER A 149 -21.39 19.62 -25.57
C SER A 149 -21.41 19.70 -24.04
N SER A 150 -22.08 18.75 -23.38
CA SER A 150 -22.11 18.68 -21.92
C SER A 150 -20.78 18.17 -21.34
N LEU A 151 -20.15 17.20 -21.99
CA LEU A 151 -18.90 16.59 -21.52
C LEU A 151 -17.69 17.51 -21.73
N LYS A 152 -17.65 18.31 -22.81
CA LYS A 152 -16.59 19.30 -23.06
C LYS A 152 -16.66 20.46 -22.05
N LYS A 153 -17.85 21.00 -21.76
CA LYS A 153 -18.07 21.93 -20.64
C LYS A 153 -17.60 21.37 -19.29
N LEU A 154 -17.92 20.10 -19.01
CA LEU A 154 -17.51 19.43 -17.77
C LEU A 154 -15.98 19.32 -17.67
N ASN A 155 -15.29 18.99 -18.76
CA ASN A 155 -13.83 18.94 -18.85
C ASN A 155 -13.18 20.34 -18.71
N GLU A 156 -13.71 21.37 -19.38
CA GLU A 156 -13.25 22.76 -19.25
C GLU A 156 -13.34 23.25 -17.79
N SER A 157 -14.42 22.90 -17.09
CA SER A 157 -14.65 23.31 -15.70
C SER A 157 -13.79 22.57 -14.65
N LYS A 158 -12.95 21.59 -15.05
CA LYS A 158 -12.23 20.63 -14.16
C LYS A 158 -11.47 21.27 -13.00
N THR A 159 -10.92 22.48 -13.17
CA THR A 159 -10.17 23.21 -12.14
C THR A 159 -11.05 24.02 -11.18
N GLN A 160 -12.33 24.22 -11.49
CA GLN A 160 -13.29 25.02 -10.71
C GLN A 160 -14.66 24.30 -10.56
N LEU A 161 -14.67 22.97 -10.59
CA LEU A 161 -15.88 22.14 -10.45
C LEU A 161 -16.66 22.49 -9.17
N LYS A 162 -17.87 23.04 -9.36
CA LYS A 162 -18.88 23.15 -8.31
C LYS A 162 -19.77 21.90 -8.37
N PHE A 163 -20.27 21.47 -7.22
CA PHE A 163 -21.13 20.29 -7.10
C PHE A 163 -22.47 20.68 -6.49
N ASN A 164 -23.56 20.09 -6.99
CA ASN A 164 -24.82 20.00 -6.26
C ASN A 164 -24.70 18.87 -5.23
N VAL A 165 -25.11 19.14 -3.99
CA VAL A 165 -24.81 18.29 -2.83
C VAL A 165 -26.08 17.92 -2.08
N SER A 166 -26.45 16.64 -2.12
CA SER A 166 -27.49 16.05 -1.28
C SER A 166 -26.87 15.18 -0.17
N LYS A 167 -27.63 14.99 0.91
CA LYS A 167 -27.19 14.28 2.12
C LYS A 167 -28.28 13.33 2.59
N PHE A 168 -27.91 12.07 2.78
CA PHE A 168 -28.81 11.00 3.17
C PHE A 168 -28.36 10.40 4.51
N PRO A 169 -29.28 9.98 5.39
CA PRO A 169 -28.90 9.24 6.59
C PRO A 169 -28.29 7.89 6.19
N ILE A 170 -27.23 7.48 6.90
CA ILE A 170 -26.61 6.17 6.71
C ILE A 170 -27.37 5.13 7.51
N LEU A 171 -27.64 3.99 6.88
CA LEU A 171 -28.17 2.82 7.57
C LEU A 171 -27.08 2.29 8.52
N ASN A 172 -27.25 2.55 9.81
CA ASN A 172 -26.38 2.11 10.90
C ASN A 172 -27.06 0.97 11.68
N ASN A 173 -26.28 0.07 12.28
CA ASN A 173 -26.79 -0.92 13.25
C ASN A 173 -26.81 -0.40 14.70
N ASP A 174 -26.33 0.82 14.96
CA ASP A 174 -26.00 1.32 16.31
C ASP A 174 -27.25 1.79 17.09
N PRO A 175 -27.78 1.04 18.07
CA PRO A 175 -29.08 1.35 18.70
C PRO A 175 -29.02 2.52 19.67
N ALA A 176 -27.83 3.05 19.96
CA ALA A 176 -27.61 4.14 20.91
C ALA A 176 -27.86 5.54 20.32
N VAL A 177 -28.10 5.66 19.00
CA VAL A 177 -28.27 6.94 18.30
C VAL A 177 -29.76 7.26 18.08
N SER A 178 -30.54 7.25 19.17
CA SER A 178 -31.98 7.58 19.18
C SER A 178 -32.28 9.03 19.55
N ASN A 179 -31.32 9.94 19.39
CA ASN A 179 -31.43 11.38 19.68
C ASN A 179 -31.03 12.20 18.43
N GLU A 180 -31.66 13.35 18.23
CA GLU A 180 -31.71 14.09 16.95
C GLU A 180 -30.40 14.83 16.56
N GLU A 181 -29.28 14.59 17.26
CA GLU A 181 -28.00 15.29 17.07
C GLU A 181 -27.09 14.67 15.97
N LEU A 182 -27.48 14.87 14.71
CA LEU A 182 -26.67 14.64 13.50
C LEU A 182 -26.04 13.23 13.38
N ASN A 183 -26.86 12.30 12.88
CA ASN A 183 -26.48 10.95 12.47
C ASN A 183 -25.33 10.92 11.42
N ASN A 184 -24.76 9.73 11.20
CA ASN A 184 -23.86 9.46 10.07
C ASN A 184 -24.57 9.80 8.75
N THR A 185 -23.88 10.51 7.83
CA THR A 185 -24.48 10.95 6.55
C THR A 185 -23.69 10.48 5.34
N MET A 186 -24.38 9.93 4.34
CA MET A 186 -23.86 9.76 2.99
C MET A 186 -24.02 11.10 2.28
N VAL A 187 -22.95 11.60 1.67
CA VAL A 187 -22.93 12.83 0.88
C VAL A 187 -22.79 12.44 -0.58
N PHE A 188 -23.78 12.82 -1.39
CA PHE A 188 -23.70 12.73 -2.85
C PHE A 188 -23.30 14.09 -3.43
N MET A 189 -22.48 14.07 -4.48
CA MET A 189 -21.92 15.25 -5.13
C MET A 189 -22.02 15.08 -6.65
N LYS A 190 -23.05 15.64 -7.29
CA LYS A 190 -23.15 15.68 -8.76
C LYS A 190 -22.47 16.95 -9.29
N PRO A 191 -21.58 16.89 -10.30
CA PRO A 191 -20.95 18.09 -10.85
C PRO A 191 -21.99 18.98 -11.55
N LYS A 192 -21.86 20.31 -11.39
CA LYS A 192 -22.69 21.30 -12.11
C LYS A 192 -22.26 21.43 -13.58
N LEU A 193 -23.21 21.51 -14.50
CA LEU A 193 -22.95 21.84 -15.91
C LEU A 193 -22.97 23.35 -16.18
N ASN A 194 -23.91 24.10 -15.59
CA ASN A 194 -23.84 25.56 -15.50
C ASN A 194 -23.77 25.96 -14.02
N PHE A 195 -23.05 27.05 -13.68
CA PHE A 195 -22.85 27.40 -12.26
C PHE A 195 -24.13 27.84 -11.54
N ASP A 196 -25.09 28.39 -12.29
CA ASP A 196 -26.35 28.92 -11.78
C ASP A 196 -27.42 27.82 -11.56
N ASP A 197 -27.21 26.61 -12.11
CA ASP A 197 -28.12 25.47 -11.93
C ASP A 197 -28.06 24.97 -10.49
N ASN A 198 -29.05 25.33 -9.67
CA ASN A 198 -29.15 24.92 -8.26
C ASN A 198 -30.12 23.74 -8.05
N GLU A 199 -30.60 23.12 -9.13
CA GLU A 199 -31.44 21.93 -9.05
C GLU A 199 -30.63 20.72 -8.55
N VAL A 200 -30.98 20.22 -7.38
CA VAL A 200 -30.34 19.06 -6.77
C VAL A 200 -31.09 17.80 -7.19
N GLU A 201 -30.65 17.21 -8.31
CA GLU A 201 -31.02 15.84 -8.65
C GLU A 201 -30.65 14.90 -7.49
N ASN A 202 -31.66 14.20 -6.95
CA ASN A 202 -31.43 13.15 -5.97
C ASN A 202 -31.29 11.81 -6.68
N PRO A 203 -30.27 11.00 -6.34
CA PRO A 203 -30.11 9.67 -6.90
C PRO A 203 -31.20 8.71 -6.41
N GLU A 204 -31.44 7.67 -7.21
CA GLU A 204 -32.33 6.56 -6.83
C GLU A 204 -31.68 5.73 -5.71
N MET A 205 -32.49 5.19 -4.80
CA MET A 205 -32.03 4.46 -3.61
C MET A 205 -32.90 3.22 -3.42
N PHE A 206 -32.46 2.10 -4.00
CA PHE A 206 -33.18 0.83 -3.98
C PHE A 206 -32.68 -0.13 -2.91
N HIS A 207 -31.43 -0.01 -2.47
CA HIS A 207 -30.79 -0.80 -1.42
C HIS A 207 -30.83 -2.33 -1.65
N ASN A 208 -31.01 -2.77 -2.90
CA ASN A 208 -31.12 -4.17 -3.30
C ASN A 208 -30.59 -4.39 -4.74
N LEU A 209 -30.17 -5.61 -5.07
CA LEU A 209 -29.62 -5.94 -6.40
C LEU A 209 -30.68 -6.35 -7.45
N TYR A 210 -31.92 -6.65 -7.05
CA TYR A 210 -33.01 -6.99 -7.98
C TYR A 210 -33.45 -5.78 -8.83
N SER A 211 -33.39 -4.58 -8.27
CA SER A 211 -33.66 -3.31 -8.98
C SER A 211 -32.63 -2.93 -10.06
N TYR A 212 -31.57 -3.70 -10.25
CA TYR A 212 -30.49 -3.41 -11.22
C TYR A 212 -30.33 -4.52 -12.26
N GLN A 213 -30.06 -4.15 -13.52
CA GLN A 213 -29.92 -5.14 -14.59
C GLN A 213 -28.58 -5.89 -14.52
N TYR A 214 -28.60 -7.04 -13.86
CA TYR A 214 -27.54 -8.04 -13.91
C TYR A 214 -27.77 -9.10 -15.01
N LYS A 215 -26.68 -9.61 -15.59
CA LYS A 215 -26.65 -10.73 -16.55
C LYS A 215 -27.27 -12.03 -16.00
N GLN A 216 -27.94 -12.82 -16.84
CA GLN A 216 -28.68 -14.01 -16.41
C GLN A 216 -27.78 -15.07 -15.77
N LYS A 217 -26.59 -15.32 -16.34
CA LYS A 217 -25.55 -16.21 -15.78
C LYS A 217 -25.18 -15.85 -14.33
N LEU A 218 -25.04 -14.55 -14.03
CA LEU A 218 -24.74 -14.08 -12.67
C LEU A 218 -25.96 -14.17 -11.73
N LYS A 219 -27.17 -13.95 -12.23
CA LYS A 219 -28.41 -14.13 -11.47
C LYS A 219 -28.64 -15.59 -11.09
N LEU A 220 -28.41 -16.53 -12.01
CA LEU A 220 -28.58 -17.97 -11.77
C LEU A 220 -27.55 -18.51 -10.77
N ASN A 221 -26.27 -18.18 -10.95
CA ASN A 221 -25.19 -18.62 -10.03
C ASN A 221 -25.26 -17.98 -8.63
N ASN A 222 -26.05 -16.89 -8.46
CA ASN A 222 -26.14 -16.13 -7.22
C ASN A 222 -27.60 -15.79 -6.84
N SER A 223 -28.53 -16.71 -7.12
CA SER A 223 -29.98 -16.51 -7.00
C SER A 223 -30.42 -15.92 -5.66
N ASP A 224 -29.78 -16.34 -4.57
CA ASP A 224 -29.98 -15.81 -3.22
C ASP A 224 -29.93 -14.27 -3.14
N LEU A 225 -28.99 -13.63 -3.85
CA LEU A 225 -28.79 -12.18 -3.84
C LEU A 225 -29.85 -11.41 -4.64
N PHE A 226 -30.54 -12.08 -5.56
CA PHE A 226 -31.55 -11.47 -6.45
C PHE A 226 -32.99 -11.75 -6.01
N ASN A 227 -33.18 -12.51 -4.93
CA ASN A 227 -34.47 -12.71 -4.30
C ASN A 227 -34.98 -11.40 -3.69
N LYS A 228 -36.24 -11.02 -3.97
CA LYS A 228 -36.88 -9.79 -3.43
C LYS A 228 -36.89 -9.71 -1.89
N ASN A 229 -36.78 -10.85 -1.21
CA ASN A 229 -36.77 -10.95 0.25
C ASN A 229 -35.34 -10.99 0.84
N HIS A 230 -34.29 -10.86 0.03
CA HIS A 230 -32.90 -10.92 0.49
C HIS A 230 -32.57 -9.76 1.43
N GLN A 231 -32.09 -10.06 2.64
CA GLN A 231 -31.71 -9.05 3.63
C GLN A 231 -30.22 -8.74 3.56
N PHE A 232 -29.85 -7.89 2.60
CA PHE A 232 -28.53 -7.26 2.54
C PHE A 232 -28.17 -6.60 3.89
N THR A 233 -26.90 -6.63 4.27
CA THR A 233 -26.44 -5.93 5.46
C THR A 233 -26.59 -4.42 5.29
N ASN A 234 -26.58 -3.67 6.40
CA ASN A 234 -26.63 -2.21 6.30
C ASN A 234 -25.42 -1.63 5.54
N VAL A 235 -24.22 -2.23 5.65
CA VAL A 235 -23.06 -1.84 4.82
C VAL A 235 -23.34 -2.05 3.33
N GLN A 236 -23.88 -3.21 2.95
CA GLN A 236 -24.25 -3.51 1.56
C GLN A 236 -25.31 -2.54 1.03
N LYS A 237 -26.39 -2.31 1.79
CA LYS A 237 -27.46 -1.37 1.45
C LYS A 237 -26.94 0.05 1.19
N ASN A 238 -25.96 0.52 1.98
CA ASN A 238 -25.34 1.84 1.81
C ASN A 238 -24.44 1.98 0.56
N ILE A 239 -24.03 0.88 -0.10
CA ILE A 239 -23.08 0.91 -1.24
C ILE A 239 -23.66 0.35 -2.55
N ILE A 240 -24.71 -0.47 -2.49
CA ILE A 240 -25.34 -1.09 -3.66
C ILE A 240 -25.71 -0.06 -4.73
N ASP A 241 -26.34 1.05 -4.32
CA ASP A 241 -26.82 2.08 -5.23
C ASP A 241 -25.68 2.91 -5.84
N PRO A 242 -24.74 3.51 -5.07
CA PRO A 242 -23.54 4.15 -5.62
C PRO A 242 -22.75 3.28 -6.63
N ILE A 243 -22.60 1.99 -6.33
CA ILE A 243 -21.84 1.05 -7.16
C ILE A 243 -22.56 0.81 -8.49
N ASN A 244 -23.82 0.38 -8.46
CA ASN A 244 -24.57 0.04 -9.67
C ASN A 244 -24.86 1.25 -10.58
N GLN A 245 -24.97 2.46 -10.00
CA GLN A 245 -25.18 3.71 -10.75
C GLN A 245 -23.88 4.28 -11.37
N TYR A 246 -22.79 3.51 -11.41
CA TYR A 246 -21.49 3.88 -11.98
C TYR A 246 -20.88 5.18 -11.38
N SER A 247 -21.25 5.55 -10.15
CA SER A 247 -20.72 6.74 -9.48
C SER A 247 -19.45 6.44 -8.67
N ASP A 248 -18.53 7.40 -8.56
CA ASP A 248 -17.36 7.23 -7.69
C ASP A 248 -17.79 7.10 -6.22
N LEU A 249 -17.06 6.33 -5.40
CA LEU A 249 -17.39 6.08 -3.99
C LEU A 249 -16.14 6.13 -3.12
N LEU A 250 -16.19 6.89 -2.02
CA LEU A 250 -15.26 6.78 -0.89
C LEU A 250 -16.02 6.31 0.35
N TYR A 251 -15.86 5.03 0.69
CA TYR A 251 -16.58 4.38 1.79
C TYR A 251 -15.65 4.03 2.96
N THR A 252 -15.95 4.63 4.10
CA THR A 252 -15.33 4.32 5.41
C THR A 252 -16.09 3.20 6.11
N TYR A 253 -15.40 2.13 6.53
CA TYR A 253 -15.99 0.97 7.23
C TYR A 253 -15.41 0.83 8.64
N GLN A 254 -16.22 0.41 9.62
CA GLN A 254 -15.84 0.44 11.04
C GLN A 254 -15.04 -0.79 11.49
N GLU A 255 -15.44 -1.99 11.06
CA GLU A 255 -14.81 -3.27 11.40
C GLU A 255 -14.33 -4.04 10.17
N PHE A 256 -13.24 -4.80 10.33
CA PHE A 256 -12.69 -5.69 9.29
C PHE A 256 -13.65 -6.80 8.83
N LYS A 257 -14.67 -7.14 9.65
CA LYS A 257 -15.70 -8.14 9.30
C LYS A 257 -16.51 -7.70 8.07
N HIS A 258 -16.75 -6.40 7.93
CA HIS A 258 -17.50 -5.82 6.82
C HIS A 258 -16.75 -5.87 5.47
N GLU A 259 -15.48 -6.28 5.45
CA GLU A 259 -14.73 -6.39 4.20
C GLU A 259 -15.29 -7.48 3.28
N ALA A 260 -15.76 -8.60 3.83
CA ALA A 260 -16.45 -9.62 3.04
C ALA A 260 -17.75 -9.06 2.42
N GLU A 261 -18.48 -8.25 3.19
CA GLU A 261 -19.78 -7.67 2.80
C GLU A 261 -19.65 -6.73 1.60
N TYR A 262 -18.67 -5.81 1.60
CA TYR A 262 -18.47 -4.91 0.46
C TYR A 262 -17.73 -5.55 -0.72
N ARG A 263 -16.84 -6.53 -0.47
CA ARG A 263 -16.19 -7.32 -1.53
C ARG A 263 -17.22 -8.05 -2.38
N GLU A 264 -18.24 -8.65 -1.76
CA GLU A 264 -19.32 -9.32 -2.51
C GLU A 264 -20.02 -8.39 -3.51
N ILE A 265 -20.38 -7.17 -3.10
CA ILE A 265 -21.11 -6.22 -3.95
C ILE A 265 -20.22 -5.73 -5.12
N TYR A 266 -18.97 -5.32 -4.86
CA TYR A 266 -18.11 -4.85 -5.95
C TYR A 266 -17.66 -5.97 -6.89
N ILE A 267 -17.49 -7.20 -6.41
CA ILE A 267 -17.17 -8.38 -7.24
C ILE A 267 -18.32 -8.67 -8.21
N MET A 268 -19.57 -8.66 -7.71
CA MET A 268 -20.75 -8.84 -8.56
C MET A 268 -20.83 -7.75 -9.64
N HIS A 269 -20.56 -6.48 -9.28
CA HIS A 269 -20.54 -5.36 -10.21
C HIS A 269 -19.45 -5.48 -11.29
N VAL A 270 -18.21 -5.79 -10.90
CA VAL A 270 -17.08 -6.01 -11.82
C VAL A 270 -17.38 -7.13 -12.81
N LEU A 271 -17.93 -8.26 -12.33
CA LEU A 271 -18.34 -9.36 -13.20
C LEU A 271 -19.46 -8.96 -14.18
N ASN A 272 -20.47 -8.22 -13.71
CA ASN A 272 -21.58 -7.75 -14.54
C ASN A 272 -21.10 -6.79 -15.63
N HIS A 273 -20.19 -5.86 -15.28
CA HIS A 273 -19.57 -4.95 -16.24
C HIS A 273 -18.75 -5.70 -17.29
N ILE A 274 -17.86 -6.60 -16.88
CA ILE A 274 -17.03 -7.40 -17.81
C ILE A 274 -17.93 -8.21 -18.76
N PHE A 275 -18.93 -8.93 -18.26
CA PHE A 275 -19.83 -9.71 -19.11
C PHE A 275 -20.64 -8.81 -20.08
N LYS A 276 -21.20 -7.68 -19.62
CA LYS A 276 -21.90 -6.75 -20.52
C LYS A 276 -21.00 -6.18 -21.63
N THR A 277 -19.77 -5.81 -21.31
CA THR A 277 -18.81 -5.29 -22.31
C THR A 277 -18.41 -6.37 -23.31
N ARG A 278 -18.10 -7.59 -22.84
CA ARG A 278 -17.74 -8.73 -23.69
C ARG A 278 -18.89 -9.14 -24.62
N ASP A 279 -20.10 -9.27 -24.09
CA ASP A 279 -21.25 -9.73 -24.87
C ASP A 279 -21.69 -8.69 -25.91
N LYS A 280 -21.51 -7.38 -25.62
CA LYS A 280 -21.69 -6.32 -26.64
C LYS A 280 -20.69 -6.47 -27.78
N ILE A 281 -19.41 -6.66 -27.47
CA ILE A 281 -18.35 -6.86 -28.48
C ILE A 281 -18.62 -8.12 -29.31
N LEU A 282 -19.01 -9.24 -28.68
CA LEU A 282 -19.36 -10.47 -29.39
C LEU A 282 -20.59 -10.32 -30.30
N LYS A 283 -21.67 -9.69 -29.83
CA LYS A 283 -22.86 -9.42 -30.67
C LYS A 283 -22.55 -8.49 -31.85
N ASN A 284 -21.61 -7.57 -31.70
CA ASN A 284 -21.18 -6.67 -32.79
C ASN A 284 -20.22 -7.37 -33.76
N ASN A 285 -19.26 -8.17 -33.28
CA ASN A 285 -18.41 -9.02 -34.11
C ASN A 285 -19.26 -9.94 -35.01
N TYR A 286 -20.30 -10.56 -34.44
CA TYR A 286 -21.22 -11.42 -35.18
C TYR A 286 -21.97 -10.66 -36.29
N LYS A 287 -22.49 -9.45 -36.00
CA LYS A 287 -23.15 -8.61 -37.02
C LYS A 287 -22.20 -8.20 -38.15
N LEU A 288 -20.98 -7.77 -37.79
CA LEU A 288 -19.91 -7.45 -38.75
C LEU A 288 -19.53 -8.66 -39.62
N SER A 289 -19.64 -9.89 -39.10
CA SER A 289 -19.42 -11.12 -39.88
C SER A 289 -20.57 -11.50 -40.83
N GLN A 290 -21.72 -10.82 -40.76
CA GLN A 290 -22.90 -11.12 -41.58
C GLN A 290 -23.35 -9.98 -42.51
N GLN A 291 -22.76 -8.79 -42.39
CA GLN A 291 -23.14 -7.61 -43.19
C GLN A 291 -21.89 -6.98 -43.81
N GLU A 292 -21.76 -7.09 -45.13
CA GLU A 292 -20.60 -6.57 -45.89
C GLU A 292 -20.59 -5.03 -46.01
N ASP A 293 -21.77 -4.40 -45.97
CA ASP A 293 -21.97 -2.94 -45.96
C ASP A 293 -22.69 -2.52 -44.66
N VAL A 294 -21.98 -1.86 -43.73
CA VAL A 294 -22.57 -1.18 -42.56
C VAL A 294 -21.81 0.12 -42.27
N ASP A 295 -22.52 1.18 -41.86
CA ASP A 295 -21.89 2.44 -41.43
C ASP A 295 -20.94 2.21 -40.24
N ASP A 296 -19.64 2.50 -40.42
CA ASP A 296 -18.57 2.34 -39.42
C ASP A 296 -18.93 2.90 -38.03
N ASP A 297 -19.67 4.02 -38.01
CA ASP A 297 -20.08 4.69 -36.78
C ASP A 297 -21.04 3.87 -35.89
N SER A 298 -21.63 2.80 -36.41
CA SER A 298 -22.60 1.95 -35.73
C SER A 298 -22.01 1.08 -34.61
N PHE A 299 -20.71 0.74 -34.70
CA PHE A 299 -20.11 -0.32 -33.88
C PHE A 299 -19.02 0.18 -32.91
N LYS A 300 -19.12 1.42 -32.42
CA LYS A 300 -18.17 1.97 -31.44
C LYS A 300 -18.41 1.41 -30.04
N ASP A 301 -17.84 0.25 -29.77
CA ASP A 301 -17.99 -0.54 -28.55
C ASP A 301 -16.68 -0.78 -27.77
N GLN A 302 -15.53 -0.52 -28.38
CA GLN A 302 -14.20 -0.78 -27.83
C GLN A 302 -13.54 0.47 -27.20
N GLY A 303 -12.37 0.24 -26.60
CA GLY A 303 -11.39 1.25 -26.23
C GLY A 303 -10.00 0.70 -26.57
N TYR A 304 -8.97 1.53 -26.46
CA TYR A 304 -7.60 1.23 -26.91
C TYR A 304 -7.02 -0.14 -26.49
N ASN A 305 -7.37 -0.64 -25.31
CA ASN A 305 -6.90 -1.93 -24.77
C ASN A 305 -8.09 -2.72 -24.19
N ARG A 306 -7.94 -4.05 -24.08
CA ARG A 306 -9.03 -4.94 -23.61
C ARG A 306 -9.40 -4.72 -22.15
N THR A 307 -8.43 -4.36 -21.30
CA THR A 307 -8.65 -4.20 -19.85
C THR A 307 -9.64 -3.09 -19.55
N LYS A 308 -10.72 -3.44 -18.84
CA LYS A 308 -11.74 -2.48 -18.36
C LYS A 308 -11.73 -2.34 -16.83
N CYS A 309 -11.29 -3.37 -16.11
CA CYS A 309 -11.31 -3.39 -14.65
C CYS A 309 -9.89 -3.45 -14.05
N LEU A 310 -9.64 -2.62 -13.04
CA LEU A 310 -8.42 -2.63 -12.23
C LEU A 310 -8.79 -2.75 -10.74
N ILE A 311 -8.27 -3.76 -10.06
CA ILE A 311 -8.44 -3.94 -8.61
C ILE A 311 -7.06 -3.90 -7.95
N ILE A 312 -6.81 -2.89 -7.13
CA ILE A 312 -5.57 -2.76 -6.36
C ILE A 312 -5.83 -3.26 -4.93
N LEU A 313 -4.99 -4.20 -4.49
CA LEU A 313 -5.09 -4.88 -3.18
C LEU A 313 -3.71 -4.85 -2.49
N PRO A 314 -3.63 -4.75 -1.16
CA PRO A 314 -2.36 -4.54 -0.49
C PRO A 314 -1.50 -5.80 -0.36
N THR A 315 -2.10 -6.99 -0.19
CA THR A 315 -1.36 -8.24 0.03
C THR A 315 -1.86 -9.36 -0.89
N ARG A 316 -1.02 -10.39 -1.08
CA ARG A 316 -1.42 -11.61 -1.79
C ARG A 316 -2.60 -12.30 -1.13
N GLN A 317 -2.72 -12.27 0.20
CA GLN A 317 -3.90 -12.82 0.87
C GLN A 317 -5.18 -12.07 0.49
N ASN A 318 -5.16 -10.74 0.39
CA ASN A 318 -6.31 -9.98 -0.09
C ASN A 318 -6.65 -10.35 -1.55
N CYS A 319 -5.63 -10.56 -2.40
CA CYS A 319 -5.82 -11.06 -3.76
C CYS A 319 -6.41 -12.48 -3.80
N TYR A 320 -6.01 -13.36 -2.87
CA TYR A 320 -6.55 -14.70 -2.72
C TYR A 320 -8.04 -14.68 -2.33
N ASP A 321 -8.38 -13.95 -1.27
CA ASP A 321 -9.75 -13.79 -0.78
C ASP A 321 -10.67 -13.22 -1.88
N VAL A 322 -10.22 -12.17 -2.59
CA VAL A 322 -10.99 -11.49 -3.65
C VAL A 322 -11.12 -12.36 -4.90
N LEU A 323 -10.04 -12.94 -5.43
CA LEU A 323 -10.12 -13.75 -6.65
C LEU A 323 -10.88 -15.05 -6.43
N SER A 324 -10.71 -15.71 -5.28
CA SER A 324 -11.46 -16.93 -4.94
C SER A 324 -12.97 -16.66 -4.83
N SER A 325 -13.35 -15.51 -4.27
CA SER A 325 -14.74 -15.04 -4.25
C SER A 325 -15.24 -14.73 -5.68
N LEU A 326 -14.45 -14.00 -6.48
CA LEU A 326 -14.78 -13.68 -7.88
C LEU A 326 -15.00 -14.94 -8.73
N ILE A 327 -14.11 -15.93 -8.64
CA ILE A 327 -14.26 -17.23 -9.32
C ILE A 327 -15.58 -17.88 -8.91
N LYS A 328 -15.84 -18.02 -7.60
CA LYS A 328 -17.09 -18.63 -7.08
C LYS A 328 -18.34 -17.88 -7.54
N LYS A 329 -18.30 -16.55 -7.60
CA LYS A 329 -19.43 -15.69 -7.99
C LYS A 329 -19.67 -15.65 -9.51
N SER A 330 -18.65 -15.92 -10.33
CA SER A 330 -18.68 -15.75 -11.79
C SER A 330 -19.54 -16.76 -12.57
N GLY A 331 -19.79 -17.96 -12.02
CA GLY A 331 -20.44 -19.06 -12.74
C GLY A 331 -19.61 -19.60 -13.92
N ILE A 332 -18.28 -19.56 -13.81
CA ILE A 332 -17.34 -20.09 -14.81
C ILE A 332 -16.91 -21.51 -14.40
N GLU A 333 -16.96 -22.45 -15.34
CA GLU A 333 -16.76 -23.88 -15.08
C GLU A 333 -15.28 -24.26 -14.91
N GLN A 334 -14.40 -23.64 -15.70
CA GLN A 334 -12.97 -23.96 -15.75
C GLN A 334 -12.11 -22.72 -15.47
N VAL A 335 -11.09 -22.87 -14.62
CA VAL A 335 -10.10 -21.81 -14.36
C VAL A 335 -8.71 -22.37 -14.67
N ASP A 336 -8.05 -21.78 -15.66
CA ASP A 336 -6.67 -22.15 -16.03
C ASP A 336 -5.66 -21.60 -15.01
N LYS A 337 -4.53 -22.31 -14.85
CA LYS A 337 -3.41 -21.96 -13.95
C LYS A 337 -3.84 -21.73 -12.47
N ILE A 338 -5.00 -22.28 -12.05
CA ILE A 338 -5.56 -22.13 -10.69
C ILE A 338 -4.72 -22.77 -9.58
N ASN A 339 -3.99 -23.85 -9.86
CA ASN A 339 -3.09 -24.46 -8.88
C ASN A 339 -1.89 -23.52 -8.62
N LYS A 340 -1.20 -23.08 -9.68
CA LYS A 340 -0.15 -22.04 -9.62
C LYS A 340 -0.61 -20.79 -8.86
N PHE A 341 -1.88 -20.39 -9.00
CA PHE A 341 -2.45 -19.30 -8.19
C PHE A 341 -2.51 -19.63 -6.70
N LYS A 342 -3.09 -20.78 -6.31
CA LYS A 342 -3.12 -21.24 -4.91
C LYS A 342 -1.71 -21.28 -4.32
N ASP A 343 -0.78 -21.96 -5.00
CA ASP A 343 0.60 -22.18 -4.53
C ASP A 343 1.39 -20.87 -4.33
N GLN A 344 1.03 -19.79 -5.05
CA GLN A 344 1.72 -18.49 -4.97
C GLN A 344 1.04 -17.45 -4.06
N PHE A 345 -0.26 -17.60 -3.78
CA PHE A 345 -1.08 -16.60 -3.09
C PHE A 345 -1.68 -17.09 -1.77
N ASN A 346 -1.98 -18.38 -1.63
CA ASN A 346 -2.34 -18.99 -0.34
C ASN A 346 -1.08 -19.62 0.26
N ILE A 347 -0.74 -19.26 1.50
CA ILE A 347 0.28 -19.97 2.28
C ILE A 347 -0.43 -20.45 3.54
N ASP A 348 -0.48 -21.77 3.71
CA ASP A 348 -1.06 -22.43 4.87
C ASP A 348 -0.09 -22.39 6.07
N ASP A 349 0.33 -21.18 6.44
CA ASP A 349 1.18 -20.90 7.60
C ASP A 349 0.34 -21.01 8.90
N ASP A 350 -0.07 -22.22 9.30
CA ASP A 350 -0.59 -22.46 10.66
C ASP A 350 0.40 -21.97 11.73
N ASP A 351 1.70 -22.13 11.43
CA ASP A 351 2.85 -21.63 12.17
C ASP A 351 2.82 -20.09 12.38
N SER A 352 2.09 -19.33 11.54
CA SER A 352 1.86 -17.88 11.75
C SER A 352 0.78 -17.59 12.78
N LEU A 353 -0.27 -18.42 12.85
CA LEU A 353 -1.43 -18.23 13.71
C LEU A 353 -1.05 -18.35 15.20
N ASP A 354 -0.17 -19.30 15.54
CA ASP A 354 0.35 -19.44 16.90
C ASP A 354 1.14 -18.20 17.34
N LYS A 355 1.93 -17.60 16.44
CA LYS A 355 2.69 -16.35 16.69
C LYS A 355 1.76 -15.12 16.77
N LEU A 356 0.57 -15.21 16.20
CA LEU A 356 -0.50 -14.21 16.21
C LEU A 356 -1.52 -14.39 17.36
N SER A 357 -1.57 -15.57 18.00
CA SER A 357 -2.55 -15.95 19.03
C SER A 357 -2.74 -14.89 20.13
N MET A 358 -1.62 -14.33 20.61
CA MET A 358 -1.52 -13.32 21.68
C MET A 358 -1.80 -11.87 21.24
N LYS A 359 -2.31 -11.64 20.02
CA LYS A 359 -2.62 -10.31 19.46
C LYS A 359 -4.14 -10.06 19.41
N ASP A 360 -4.53 -8.79 19.22
CA ASP A 360 -5.94 -8.42 18.99
C ASP A 360 -6.42 -8.95 17.63
N ASP A 361 -7.72 -9.21 17.49
CA ASP A 361 -8.28 -9.87 16.30
C ASP A 361 -8.19 -9.01 15.03
N ASP A 362 -8.19 -7.66 15.15
CA ASP A 362 -7.82 -6.76 14.05
C ASP A 362 -6.46 -7.11 13.44
N PHE A 363 -5.46 -7.37 14.29
CA PHE A 363 -4.09 -7.65 13.89
C PHE A 363 -3.96 -9.07 13.32
N LYS A 364 -4.71 -10.04 13.90
CA LYS A 364 -4.80 -11.39 13.35
C LYS A 364 -5.37 -11.40 11.93
N TYR A 365 -6.49 -10.70 11.72
CA TYR A 365 -7.14 -10.62 10.41
C TYR A 365 -6.25 -9.95 9.36
N LEU A 366 -5.55 -8.88 9.75
CA LEU A 366 -4.70 -8.06 8.88
C LEU A 366 -3.40 -8.75 8.42
N PHE A 367 -2.85 -9.64 9.26
CA PHE A 367 -1.59 -10.35 8.99
C PHE A 367 -1.78 -11.87 8.85
N LYS A 368 -2.98 -12.34 8.51
CA LYS A 368 -3.25 -13.75 8.18
C LYS A 368 -2.63 -14.13 6.84
N GLY A 369 -2.06 -15.34 6.75
CA GLY A 369 -1.59 -15.93 5.48
C GLY A 369 -0.58 -15.05 4.73
N ASN A 370 -0.71 -14.98 3.40
CA ASN A 370 0.32 -14.40 2.54
C ASN A 370 0.34 -12.86 2.54
N THR A 371 1.08 -12.28 3.48
CA THR A 371 1.24 -10.83 3.67
C THR A 371 2.17 -10.14 2.65
N ASN A 372 2.68 -10.85 1.65
CA ASN A 372 3.55 -10.31 0.60
C ASN A 372 2.82 -9.23 -0.22
N ASP A 373 3.46 -8.07 -0.41
CA ASP A 373 2.90 -6.90 -1.11
C ASP A 373 3.47 -6.68 -2.52
N PHE A 374 4.08 -7.70 -3.12
CA PHE A 374 4.55 -7.70 -4.51
C PHE A 374 3.85 -8.78 -5.34
N PHE A 375 2.88 -8.35 -6.17
CA PHE A 375 2.22 -9.17 -7.19
C PHE A 375 1.54 -8.32 -8.27
N ILE A 376 1.34 -8.93 -9.44
CA ILE A 376 0.43 -8.47 -10.49
C ILE A 376 -0.13 -9.71 -11.20
N LEU A 377 -1.41 -9.67 -11.58
CA LEU A 377 -2.14 -10.77 -12.20
C LEU A 377 -3.09 -10.22 -13.27
N GLY A 378 -2.88 -10.64 -14.51
CA GLY A 378 -3.84 -10.47 -15.60
C GLY A 378 -4.85 -11.62 -15.62
N CYS A 379 -6.13 -11.28 -15.80
CA CYS A 379 -7.25 -12.21 -15.88
C CYS A 379 -8.00 -12.00 -17.21
N LYS A 380 -7.92 -12.98 -18.12
CA LYS A 380 -8.64 -13.00 -19.40
C LYS A 380 -9.84 -13.94 -19.30
N PHE A 381 -11.03 -13.43 -19.58
CA PHE A 381 -12.27 -14.20 -19.59
C PHE A 381 -12.55 -14.73 -21.00
N THR A 382 -13.12 -15.94 -21.09
CA THR A 382 -13.76 -16.51 -22.29
C THR A 382 -15.23 -16.85 -21.95
N ARG A 383 -15.97 -17.52 -22.84
CA ARG A 383 -17.36 -17.95 -22.53
C ARG A 383 -17.43 -18.96 -21.37
N LYS A 384 -16.51 -19.91 -21.31
CA LYS A 384 -16.51 -21.05 -20.36
C LYS A 384 -15.28 -21.14 -19.45
N THR A 385 -14.21 -20.42 -19.76
CA THR A 385 -12.94 -20.45 -19.02
C THR A 385 -12.52 -19.08 -18.49
N LEU A 386 -11.82 -19.08 -17.36
CA LEU A 386 -11.07 -17.92 -16.87
C LEU A 386 -9.57 -18.26 -16.97
N LYS A 387 -8.83 -17.55 -17.82
CA LYS A 387 -7.37 -17.66 -17.89
C LYS A 387 -6.74 -16.70 -16.88
N LEU A 388 -5.94 -17.26 -15.97
CA LEU A 388 -5.11 -16.50 -15.03
C LEU A 388 -3.68 -16.35 -15.59
N TYR A 389 -2.99 -15.28 -15.19
CA TYR A 389 -1.65 -14.92 -15.67
C TYR A 389 -1.58 -14.59 -17.17
N SER A 390 -2.67 -14.10 -17.76
CA SER A 390 -2.69 -13.58 -19.13
C SER A 390 -1.89 -12.27 -19.25
N ALA A 391 -1.48 -11.92 -20.47
CA ALA A 391 -0.85 -10.63 -20.74
C ALA A 391 -1.79 -9.47 -20.39
N LEU A 392 -1.22 -8.36 -19.91
CA LEU A 392 -2.02 -7.27 -19.35
C LEU A 392 -2.89 -6.61 -20.42
N ASP A 393 -2.33 -6.33 -21.60
CA ASP A 393 -3.04 -5.77 -22.75
C ASP A 393 -4.24 -6.62 -23.22
N SER A 394 -4.14 -7.96 -23.12
CA SER A 394 -5.18 -8.92 -23.51
C SER A 394 -6.03 -9.45 -22.35
N SER A 395 -5.84 -8.93 -21.13
CA SER A 395 -6.66 -9.23 -19.95
C SER A 395 -7.87 -8.30 -19.84
N ASP A 396 -9.05 -8.82 -19.52
CA ASP A 396 -10.26 -8.00 -19.28
C ASP A 396 -10.21 -7.32 -17.88
N LEU A 397 -9.52 -7.96 -16.92
CA LEU A 397 -9.33 -7.52 -15.53
C LEU A 397 -7.85 -7.63 -15.11
N ILE A 398 -7.33 -6.63 -14.41
CA ILE A 398 -6.03 -6.69 -13.72
C ILE A 398 -6.23 -6.62 -12.21
N ILE A 399 -5.57 -7.51 -11.46
CA ILE A 399 -5.49 -7.48 -10.00
C ILE A 399 -4.01 -7.32 -9.61
N CYS A 400 -3.66 -6.31 -8.80
CA CYS A 400 -2.26 -6.01 -8.52
C CYS A 400 -2.03 -5.37 -7.14
N SER A 401 -0.76 -5.34 -6.71
CA SER A 401 -0.34 -4.49 -5.60
C SER A 401 0.19 -3.14 -6.10
N PRO A 402 0.20 -2.09 -5.24
CA PRO A 402 0.74 -0.77 -5.61
C PRO A 402 2.22 -0.82 -5.96
N LEU A 403 2.97 -1.74 -5.32
CA LEU A 403 4.40 -1.94 -5.56
C LEU A 403 4.65 -2.74 -6.85
N GLY A 404 3.86 -3.78 -7.11
CA GLY A 404 3.96 -4.60 -8.32
C GLY A 404 3.69 -3.78 -9.59
N LEU A 405 2.58 -3.02 -9.61
CA LEU A 405 2.25 -2.16 -10.74
C LEU A 405 3.29 -1.04 -10.95
N LYS A 406 3.77 -0.42 -9.87
CA LYS A 406 4.82 0.61 -9.96
C LYS A 406 6.13 0.06 -10.54
N LEU A 407 6.64 -1.05 -10.00
CA LEU A 407 7.91 -1.62 -10.46
C LEU A 407 7.85 -2.09 -11.91
N LEU A 408 6.68 -2.55 -12.36
CA LEU A 408 6.43 -2.84 -13.78
C LEU A 408 6.52 -1.56 -14.64
N LEU A 409 5.79 -0.50 -14.28
CA LEU A 409 5.81 0.77 -15.01
C LEU A 409 7.22 1.41 -15.03
N GLU A 410 7.98 1.30 -13.93
CA GLU A 410 9.37 1.76 -13.84
C GLU A 410 10.36 0.89 -14.64
N SER A 411 10.14 -0.42 -14.77
CA SER A 411 11.03 -1.31 -15.53
C SER A 411 10.97 -1.04 -17.02
N TYR A 412 9.77 -0.72 -17.51
CA TYR A 412 9.53 -0.30 -18.89
C TYR A 412 9.98 1.14 -19.19
N SER A 413 9.80 2.07 -18.25
CA SER A 413 10.15 3.49 -18.43
C SER A 413 11.66 3.75 -18.60
N LYS A 414 12.50 2.76 -18.26
CA LYS A 414 13.94 2.83 -18.45
C LYS A 414 14.31 2.46 -19.89
N PRO A 415 15.02 3.32 -20.65
CA PRO A 415 15.56 2.91 -21.93
C PRO A 415 16.51 1.72 -21.71
N LYS A 416 16.36 0.65 -22.50
CA LYS A 416 17.37 -0.41 -22.52
C LYS A 416 18.71 0.22 -22.96
N PRO A 417 19.84 -0.11 -22.32
CA PRO A 417 21.13 0.30 -22.84
C PRO A 417 21.31 -0.26 -24.25
N GLU A 418 21.78 0.58 -25.17
CA GLU A 418 22.05 0.17 -26.55
C GLU A 418 23.25 -0.78 -26.56
N ILE A 419 22.97 -2.08 -26.61
CA ILE A 419 23.99 -3.10 -26.86
C ILE A 419 24.42 -2.93 -28.32
N ASN A 420 25.69 -2.59 -28.53
CA ASN A 420 26.29 -2.44 -29.86
C ASN A 420 26.57 -3.81 -30.51
N ASP A 421 25.52 -4.61 -30.71
CA ASP A 421 25.51 -5.85 -31.51
C ASP A 421 25.60 -5.51 -33.01
N GLY A 422 26.68 -4.83 -33.39
CA GLY A 422 26.84 -4.15 -34.67
C GLY A 422 27.94 -4.68 -35.58
N ASN A 423 28.62 -5.79 -35.22
CA ASN A 423 29.74 -6.32 -36.01
C ASN A 423 29.80 -7.86 -36.11
N GLU A 424 29.38 -8.64 -35.10
CA GLU A 424 29.63 -10.10 -35.09
C GLU A 424 28.80 -10.87 -36.13
N ASP A 425 27.52 -10.51 -36.33
CA ASP A 425 26.61 -11.16 -37.28
C ASP A 425 27.13 -11.10 -38.73
N ASP A 426 27.67 -9.95 -39.17
CA ASP A 426 28.03 -9.71 -40.58
C ASP A 426 29.32 -10.44 -40.99
N ASP A 427 30.27 -10.65 -40.08
CA ASP A 427 31.48 -11.43 -40.38
C ASP A 427 31.20 -12.94 -40.37
N VAL A 428 30.31 -13.41 -39.47
CA VAL A 428 29.76 -14.78 -39.55
C VAL A 428 29.01 -14.99 -40.88
N ARG A 429 28.31 -13.97 -41.39
CA ARG A 429 27.62 -14.03 -42.68
C ARG A 429 28.59 -14.18 -43.86
N LYS A 430 29.63 -13.34 -43.94
CA LYS A 430 30.67 -13.39 -44.99
C LYS A 430 31.41 -14.73 -44.99
N MET A 431 31.72 -15.28 -43.80
CA MET A 431 32.33 -16.59 -43.64
C MET A 431 31.44 -17.71 -44.23
N ASN A 432 30.13 -17.70 -43.94
CA ASN A 432 29.20 -18.70 -44.46
C ASN A 432 29.00 -18.60 -45.99
N GLU A 433 29.05 -17.40 -46.56
CA GLU A 433 29.02 -17.20 -48.01
C GLU A 433 30.30 -17.70 -48.69
N GLN A 434 31.48 -17.44 -48.12
CA GLN A 434 32.76 -17.99 -48.61
C GLN A 434 32.83 -19.52 -48.52
N LEU A 435 32.17 -20.13 -47.52
CA LEU A 435 32.06 -21.58 -47.36
C LEU A 435 30.93 -22.22 -48.21
N GLY A 436 30.17 -21.42 -48.97
CA GLY A 436 29.12 -21.90 -49.87
C GLY A 436 27.85 -22.43 -49.19
N ILE A 437 27.68 -22.16 -47.89
CA ILE A 437 26.59 -22.71 -47.07
C ILE A 437 25.30 -21.91 -47.31
N LYS A 438 24.43 -22.43 -48.19
CA LYS A 438 23.13 -21.80 -48.52
C LYS A 438 22.13 -21.92 -47.36
N SER A 439 22.14 -20.93 -46.47
CA SER A 439 21.11 -20.76 -45.44
C SER A 439 19.71 -20.56 -46.07
N LYS A 440 18.68 -21.17 -45.47
CA LYS A 440 17.29 -21.02 -45.92
C LYS A 440 16.66 -19.77 -45.31
N ASN A 441 16.17 -18.87 -46.15
CA ASN A 441 15.53 -17.63 -45.74
C ASN A 441 14.28 -17.85 -44.85
N LYS A 442 14.41 -17.63 -43.54
CA LYS A 442 13.31 -17.11 -42.71
C LYS A 442 13.47 -15.59 -42.60
N LYS A 443 12.53 -14.83 -43.17
CA LYS A 443 12.45 -13.37 -42.97
C LYS A 443 11.95 -13.09 -41.54
N PHE A 444 12.86 -12.94 -40.58
CA PHE A 444 12.51 -12.27 -39.33
C PHE A 444 12.28 -10.79 -39.62
N HIS A 445 11.03 -10.33 -39.49
CA HIS A 445 10.72 -8.91 -39.45
C HIS A 445 11.28 -8.33 -38.14
N LYS A 446 12.42 -7.64 -38.25
CA LYS A 446 13.05 -6.91 -37.15
C LYS A 446 12.23 -5.63 -36.90
N ASN A 447 11.04 -5.79 -36.33
CA ASN A 447 10.18 -4.66 -35.96
C ASN A 447 10.95 -3.76 -34.98
N ASN A 448 11.16 -2.51 -35.38
CA ASN A 448 11.72 -1.47 -34.52
C ASN A 448 10.75 -1.22 -33.36
N ARG A 449 10.95 -1.94 -32.25
CA ARG A 449 10.21 -1.71 -31.00
C ARG A 449 10.45 -0.27 -30.58
N GLY A 450 9.37 0.49 -30.45
CA GLY A 450 9.41 1.90 -30.08
C GLY A 450 9.97 2.12 -28.67
N LYS A 451 10.04 3.38 -28.26
CA LYS A 451 10.31 3.75 -26.87
C LYS A 451 9.07 3.45 -26.03
N LYS A 452 8.88 2.16 -25.73
CA LYS A 452 7.82 1.59 -24.90
C LYS A 452 7.56 2.46 -23.67
N ASN A 453 6.55 3.31 -23.80
CA ASN A 453 5.75 3.74 -22.67
C ASN A 453 4.63 2.69 -22.55
N THR A 454 4.22 2.41 -21.32
CA THR A 454 3.59 1.13 -20.99
C THR A 454 2.55 1.26 -19.90
N ASP A 455 2.05 2.46 -19.72
CA ASP A 455 0.76 2.73 -19.09
C ASP A 455 -0.40 2.58 -20.09
N ASP A 456 -0.12 2.24 -21.34
CA ASP A 456 -1.10 2.01 -22.41
C ASP A 456 -2.17 0.96 -22.00
N PHE A 457 -1.82 -0.13 -21.30
CA PHE A 457 -2.81 -1.09 -20.76
C PHE A 457 -3.75 -0.51 -19.68
N LEU A 458 -3.43 0.66 -19.11
CA LEU A 458 -4.27 1.42 -18.17
C LEU A 458 -5.09 2.53 -18.86
N SER A 459 -5.00 2.68 -20.19
CA SER A 459 -5.78 3.66 -20.96
C SER A 459 -7.30 3.47 -20.79
N SER A 460 -7.73 2.20 -20.83
CA SER A 460 -9.11 1.79 -21.10
C SER A 460 -9.88 1.33 -19.86
N ILE A 461 -9.37 1.65 -18.67
CA ILE A 461 -9.99 1.29 -17.39
C ILE A 461 -11.30 2.08 -17.20
N GLU A 462 -12.42 1.36 -17.17
CA GLU A 462 -13.77 1.86 -16.92
C GLU A 462 -14.19 1.65 -15.44
N ILE A 463 -13.57 0.70 -14.71
CA ILE A 463 -13.72 0.54 -13.25
C ILE A 463 -12.35 0.40 -12.57
N ALA A 464 -12.06 1.24 -11.57
CA ALA A 464 -10.89 1.12 -10.69
C ALA A 464 -11.30 0.98 -9.21
N ILE A 465 -10.71 0.01 -8.51
CA ILE A 465 -11.01 -0.31 -7.11
C ILE A 465 -9.75 -0.24 -6.25
N LEU A 466 -9.83 0.50 -5.14
CA LEU A 466 -8.81 0.62 -4.10
C LEU A 466 -9.38 0.03 -2.80
N ASP A 467 -9.08 -1.22 -2.51
CA ASP A 467 -9.53 -1.95 -1.32
C ASP A 467 -8.48 -1.88 -0.19
N GLN A 468 -8.92 -1.87 1.07
CA GLN A 468 -8.12 -1.64 2.28
C GLN A 468 -7.16 -0.43 2.18
N PHE A 469 -7.66 0.76 1.79
CA PHE A 469 -6.78 1.90 1.55
C PHE A 469 -5.85 2.25 2.72
N GLN A 470 -6.28 2.05 3.98
CA GLN A 470 -5.44 2.24 5.16
C GLN A 470 -4.14 1.42 5.12
N THR A 471 -4.16 0.23 4.51
CA THR A 471 -2.98 -0.64 4.40
C THR A 471 -1.95 -0.06 3.44
N PHE A 472 -2.39 0.61 2.36
CA PHE A 472 -1.48 1.32 1.45
C PHE A 472 -0.71 2.45 2.14
N GLU A 473 -1.29 3.09 3.18
CA GLU A 473 -0.63 4.16 3.93
C GLU A 473 0.58 3.65 4.71
N TYR A 474 0.50 2.46 5.30
CA TYR A 474 1.62 1.80 5.99
C TYR A 474 2.60 1.12 5.04
N GLN A 475 2.23 0.88 3.78
CA GLN A 475 3.11 0.40 2.71
C GLN A 475 3.87 1.56 2.04
N ASN A 476 3.19 2.30 1.15
CA ASN A 476 3.60 3.57 0.55
C ASN A 476 2.44 4.17 -0.27
N ALA A 477 1.67 5.11 0.30
CA ALA A 477 0.54 5.73 -0.38
C ALA A 477 0.94 6.54 -1.64
N ALA A 478 2.19 7.00 -1.75
CA ALA A 478 2.65 7.74 -2.93
C ALA A 478 2.65 6.88 -4.20
N ASN A 479 2.76 5.54 -4.08
CA ASN A 479 2.63 4.63 -5.21
C ASN A 479 1.22 4.73 -5.83
N ILE A 480 0.17 4.67 -5.00
CA ILE A 480 -1.23 4.85 -5.44
C ILE A 480 -1.44 6.25 -6.04
N ILE A 481 -0.95 7.29 -5.37
CA ILE A 481 -1.12 8.68 -5.82
C ILE A 481 -0.48 8.87 -7.21
N ASN A 482 0.69 8.27 -7.46
CA ASN A 482 1.35 8.32 -8.77
C ASN A 482 0.57 7.55 -9.83
N ILE A 483 0.07 6.33 -9.55
CA ILE A 483 -0.76 5.55 -10.48
C ILE A 483 -2.01 6.37 -10.89
N MET A 484 -2.74 6.90 -9.92
CA MET A 484 -3.97 7.68 -10.12
C MET A 484 -3.75 9.03 -10.83
N LYS A 485 -2.54 9.61 -10.70
CA LYS A 485 -2.18 10.90 -11.29
C LYS A 485 -1.61 10.79 -12.71
N SER A 486 -0.75 9.80 -12.93
CA SER A 486 0.24 9.83 -14.01
C SER A 486 0.12 8.68 -15.00
N ASN A 487 -0.67 7.64 -14.72
CA ASN A 487 -0.73 6.42 -15.54
C ASN A 487 -2.15 5.97 -15.90
N LEU A 488 -3.15 6.23 -15.05
CA LEU A 488 -4.51 5.72 -15.23
C LEU A 488 -5.31 6.61 -16.19
N ASN A 489 -5.88 6.02 -17.26
CA ASN A 489 -6.60 6.68 -18.34
C ASN A 489 -5.77 7.70 -19.17
N ASN A 490 -4.49 7.43 -19.39
CA ASN A 490 -3.73 8.14 -20.42
C ASN A 490 -4.18 7.71 -21.84
N LEU A 491 -3.91 8.56 -22.84
CA LEU A 491 -3.90 8.15 -24.24
C LEU A 491 -2.71 7.19 -24.47
N PRO A 492 -2.89 6.08 -25.22
CA PRO A 492 -1.79 5.19 -25.56
C PRO A 492 -0.78 5.89 -26.48
N LYS A 493 0.46 5.42 -26.47
CA LYS A 493 1.58 5.97 -27.25
C LYS A 493 2.08 4.98 -28.31
N GLU A 494 1.84 3.68 -28.13
CA GLU A 494 2.03 2.66 -29.17
C GLU A 494 0.67 2.19 -29.72
N GLN A 495 0.59 1.93 -31.03
CA GLN A 495 -0.55 1.22 -31.61
C GLN A 495 -0.35 -0.27 -31.38
N THR A 496 -1.25 -0.90 -30.61
CA THR A 496 -1.37 -2.35 -30.51
C THR A 496 -1.96 -2.92 -31.80
N ALA A 497 -1.61 -4.17 -32.14
CA ALA A 497 -2.09 -4.80 -33.38
C ALA A 497 -3.62 -4.97 -33.42
N ASP A 498 -4.24 -5.06 -32.24
CA ASP A 498 -5.68 -5.30 -32.06
C ASP A 498 -6.50 -3.98 -31.99
N MET A 499 -5.88 -2.81 -32.20
CA MET A 499 -6.52 -1.50 -32.07
C MET A 499 -7.31 -1.10 -33.31
N ASP A 500 -8.58 -1.51 -33.37
CA ASP A 500 -9.53 -1.04 -34.39
C ASP A 500 -10.04 0.38 -34.06
N PHE A 501 -9.45 1.39 -34.70
CA PHE A 501 -9.84 2.80 -34.56
C PHE A 501 -11.29 3.10 -34.95
N GLY A 502 -11.91 2.32 -35.85
CA GLY A 502 -13.32 2.51 -36.22
C GLY A 502 -14.25 2.27 -35.03
N ARG A 503 -13.88 1.33 -34.15
CA ARG A 503 -14.70 0.84 -33.03
C ARG A 503 -14.41 1.49 -31.68
N ILE A 504 -13.47 2.42 -31.60
CA ILE A 504 -13.17 3.13 -30.34
C ILE A 504 -14.30 4.13 -30.02
N LYS A 505 -14.92 4.00 -28.84
CA LYS A 505 -15.98 4.92 -28.37
C LYS A 505 -15.48 6.38 -28.38
N TYR A 506 -16.30 7.32 -28.85
CA TYR A 506 -15.93 8.74 -29.02
C TYR A 506 -15.25 9.39 -27.81
N TYR A 507 -15.71 9.09 -26.59
CA TYR A 507 -15.12 9.66 -25.37
C TYR A 507 -13.67 9.22 -25.08
N TYR A 508 -13.18 8.14 -25.70
CA TYR A 508 -11.75 7.82 -25.71
C TYR A 508 -10.99 8.75 -26.66
N LEU A 509 -11.49 8.93 -27.89
CA LEU A 509 -10.90 9.79 -28.92
C LEU A 509 -10.83 11.28 -28.48
N ASP A 510 -11.87 11.77 -27.80
CA ASP A 510 -11.91 13.10 -27.19
C ASP A 510 -11.05 13.24 -25.90
N ASN A 511 -10.39 12.17 -25.43
CA ASN A 511 -9.63 12.12 -24.16
C ASN A 511 -10.47 12.46 -22.92
N LEU A 512 -11.72 11.99 -22.91
CA LEU A 512 -12.73 12.21 -21.87
C LEU A 512 -13.00 10.95 -21.03
N GLN A 513 -12.31 9.83 -21.28
CA GLN A 513 -12.58 8.54 -20.63
C GLN A 513 -12.50 8.56 -19.10
N TYR A 514 -11.72 9.48 -18.51
CA TYR A 514 -11.64 9.66 -17.05
C TYR A 514 -12.95 10.15 -16.41
N LEU A 515 -13.89 10.71 -17.20
CA LEU A 515 -15.24 11.08 -16.76
C LEU A 515 -16.21 9.87 -16.74
N PHE A 516 -15.85 8.77 -17.40
CA PHE A 516 -16.61 7.53 -17.46
C PHE A 516 -16.02 6.44 -16.55
N ARG A 517 -14.76 6.56 -16.12
CA ARG A 517 -14.20 5.67 -15.11
C ARG A 517 -14.96 5.81 -13.79
N GLN A 518 -15.40 4.70 -13.22
CA GLN A 518 -15.85 4.62 -11.84
C GLN A 518 -14.69 4.27 -10.91
N THR A 519 -14.53 5.01 -9.81
CA THR A 519 -13.46 4.82 -8.82
C THR A 519 -14.07 4.48 -7.46
N LEU A 520 -13.85 3.26 -6.97
CA LEU A 520 -14.34 2.77 -5.67
C LEU A 520 -13.18 2.69 -4.67
N ILE A 521 -13.28 3.40 -3.54
CA ILE A 521 -12.24 3.47 -2.51
C ILE A 521 -12.83 3.02 -1.17
N PHE A 522 -12.36 1.87 -0.68
CA PHE A 522 -12.76 1.32 0.61
C PHE A 522 -11.63 1.53 1.64
N THR A 523 -11.96 2.08 2.81
CA THR A 523 -11.00 2.33 3.88
C THR A 523 -11.61 2.13 5.25
N LYS A 524 -10.83 1.67 6.23
CA LYS A 524 -11.21 1.68 7.65
C LYS A 524 -11.37 3.10 8.20
N ASN A 525 -10.59 4.05 7.66
CA ASN A 525 -10.37 5.36 8.24
C ASN A 525 -10.23 6.45 7.16
N LEU A 526 -10.92 7.59 7.31
CA LEU A 526 -10.83 8.72 6.38
C LEU A 526 -9.50 9.47 6.55
N SER A 527 -8.54 9.25 5.65
CA SER A 527 -7.19 9.83 5.70
C SER A 527 -7.03 11.04 4.79
N VAL A 528 -5.89 11.75 4.90
CA VAL A 528 -5.56 12.84 3.97
C VAL A 528 -5.38 12.32 2.54
N ASN A 529 -4.73 11.16 2.36
CA ASN A 529 -4.44 10.60 1.04
C ASN A 529 -5.70 10.09 0.31
N SER A 530 -6.65 9.45 1.00
CA SER A 530 -7.90 9.02 0.36
C SER A 530 -8.81 10.20 0.01
N ASN A 531 -8.83 11.27 0.83
CA ASN A 531 -9.45 12.55 0.46
C ASN A 531 -8.79 13.17 -0.78
N LEU A 532 -7.45 13.19 -0.85
CA LEU A 532 -6.71 13.78 -1.96
C LEU A 532 -7.10 13.11 -3.29
N ILE A 533 -7.14 11.78 -3.33
CA ILE A 533 -7.50 11.01 -4.53
C ILE A 533 -8.98 11.22 -4.89
N PHE A 534 -9.88 11.12 -3.90
CA PHE A 534 -11.32 11.32 -4.12
C PHE A 534 -11.68 12.74 -4.58
N ASN A 535 -10.92 13.75 -4.18
CA ASN A 535 -11.14 15.12 -4.62
C ASN A 535 -10.50 15.41 -5.99
N ASN A 536 -9.27 14.95 -6.22
CA ASN A 536 -8.43 15.41 -7.35
C ASN A 536 -8.35 14.43 -8.54
N TYR A 537 -8.78 13.17 -8.39
CA TYR A 537 -8.70 12.16 -9.47
C TYR A 537 -10.04 11.41 -9.72
N CYS A 538 -11.06 11.61 -8.87
CA CYS A 538 -12.40 11.04 -9.03
C CYS A 538 -13.37 12.12 -9.55
N PHE A 539 -13.81 11.97 -10.81
CA PHE A 539 -14.58 12.97 -11.57
C PHE A 539 -15.70 12.35 -12.40
N ASN A 540 -16.27 11.21 -11.98
CA ASN A 540 -17.29 10.52 -12.78
C ASN A 540 -18.49 11.43 -13.08
N LYS A 541 -18.98 11.41 -14.33
CA LYS A 541 -20.09 12.26 -14.80
C LYS A 541 -21.41 12.06 -14.04
N ASN A 542 -21.64 10.86 -13.49
CA ASN A 542 -22.82 10.55 -12.67
C ASN A 542 -22.74 11.17 -11.27
N GLY A 543 -21.55 11.63 -10.85
CA GLY A 543 -21.29 12.18 -9.53
C GLY A 543 -20.50 11.23 -8.63
N LYS A 544 -20.34 11.64 -7.37
CA LYS A 544 -19.54 10.90 -6.39
C LYS A 544 -20.13 10.89 -4.99
N TYR A 545 -19.95 9.77 -4.30
CA TYR A 545 -20.48 9.48 -2.98
C TYR A 545 -19.37 9.39 -1.93
N LYS A 546 -19.64 9.90 -0.73
CA LYS A 546 -18.75 9.80 0.41
C LYS A 546 -19.53 9.70 1.71
N ASN A 547 -19.23 8.71 2.54
CA ASN A 547 -19.80 8.66 3.89
C ASN A 547 -19.01 9.54 4.88
N LEU A 548 -19.74 10.13 5.82
CA LEU A 548 -19.21 10.90 6.94
C LEU A 548 -19.70 10.26 8.24
N ILE A 549 -18.85 9.43 8.84
CA ILE A 549 -19.06 8.87 10.17
C ILE A 549 -18.76 9.94 11.22
N ARG A 550 -19.64 10.10 12.22
CA ARG A 550 -19.56 11.13 13.26
C ARG A 550 -19.37 10.50 14.64
N VAL A 551 -18.13 10.50 15.13
CA VAL A 551 -17.84 10.07 16.51
C VAL A 551 -18.27 11.17 17.49
N ASN A 552 -19.49 11.05 18.00
CA ASN A 552 -20.13 12.06 18.87
C ASN A 552 -20.13 11.68 20.36
N ASP A 553 -20.26 10.39 20.71
CA ASP A 553 -20.18 9.93 22.10
C ASP A 553 -18.72 9.72 22.52
N LEU A 554 -18.32 10.29 23.66
CA LEU A 554 -17.03 10.04 24.30
C LEU A 554 -16.72 8.54 24.44
N LYS A 555 -17.73 7.69 24.70
CA LYS A 555 -17.57 6.22 24.79
C LYS A 555 -16.96 5.57 23.54
N GLN A 556 -17.12 6.19 22.36
CA GLN A 556 -16.56 5.71 21.09
C GLN A 556 -15.18 6.34 20.77
N THR A 557 -14.68 7.27 21.58
CA THR A 557 -13.38 7.94 21.38
C THR A 557 -12.24 7.24 22.14
N SER A 558 -11.01 7.34 21.64
CA SER A 558 -9.84 6.74 22.30
C SER A 558 -9.55 7.29 23.71
N LEU A 559 -10.05 8.48 24.07
CA LEU A 559 -9.93 9.03 25.43
C LEU A 559 -10.70 8.22 26.49
N ASN A 560 -11.89 7.73 26.16
CA ASN A 560 -12.76 7.02 27.13
C ASN A 560 -12.54 5.50 27.15
N TYR A 561 -11.73 4.97 26.21
CA TYR A 561 -11.51 3.53 26.00
C TYR A 561 -11.15 2.73 27.28
N LEU A 562 -10.52 3.38 28.27
CA LEU A 562 -10.22 2.83 29.60
C LEU A 562 -10.63 3.76 30.75
N LYS A 563 -11.46 4.79 30.50
CA LYS A 563 -11.80 5.90 31.43
C LYS A 563 -10.59 6.65 32.02
N LEU A 564 -9.43 6.59 31.36
CA LEU A 564 -8.15 7.08 31.88
C LEU A 564 -7.96 8.61 31.90
N TYR A 565 -8.91 9.37 31.33
CA TYR A 565 -8.81 10.84 31.29
C TYR A 565 -8.79 11.48 32.69
N ASN A 566 -9.43 10.85 33.69
CA ASN A 566 -9.36 11.25 35.11
C ASN A 566 -8.06 10.81 35.82
N ILE A 567 -7.24 9.96 35.20
CA ILE A 567 -6.15 9.22 35.88
C ILE A 567 -4.77 9.64 35.34
N ILE A 568 -4.68 10.06 34.07
CA ILE A 568 -3.44 10.35 33.36
C ILE A 568 -3.46 11.81 32.91
N LYS A 569 -2.37 12.55 33.14
CA LYS A 569 -2.23 13.96 32.73
C LYS A 569 -2.06 14.08 31.21
N MET A 570 -3.18 14.09 30.46
CA MET A 570 -3.22 14.11 28.99
C MET A 570 -3.20 15.54 28.41
N LYS A 571 -2.05 15.97 27.90
CA LYS A 571 -1.77 17.32 27.41
C LYS A 571 -1.69 17.39 25.89
N PHE A 572 -2.72 17.94 25.26
CA PHE A 572 -2.78 18.21 23.84
C PHE A 572 -2.23 19.60 23.54
N GLN A 573 -1.15 19.68 22.78
CA GLN A 573 -0.44 20.91 22.47
C GLN A 573 -0.56 21.25 20.98
N ARG A 574 -1.19 22.39 20.69
CA ARG A 574 -1.29 22.96 19.36
C ARG A 574 -0.04 23.78 19.05
N PHE A 575 0.37 23.80 17.78
CA PHE A 575 1.30 24.80 17.27
C PHE A 575 0.69 25.55 16.08
N GLU A 576 1.11 26.81 15.89
CA GLU A 576 0.73 27.61 14.72
C GLU A 576 1.63 27.31 13.52
N ILE A 577 1.07 27.45 12.32
CA ILE A 577 1.74 27.36 11.02
C ILE A 577 1.68 28.75 10.35
N SER A 578 2.41 28.96 9.26
CA SER A 578 2.18 30.12 8.38
C SER A 578 0.69 30.28 8.02
N LYS A 579 0.24 31.53 7.96
CA LYS A 579 -1.14 31.92 7.65
C LYS A 579 -1.43 31.86 6.14
N ASP A 580 -0.40 31.76 5.30
CA ASP A 580 -0.51 31.72 3.85
C ASP A 580 -0.96 30.33 3.36
N PRO A 581 -2.18 30.16 2.80
CA PRO A 581 -2.73 28.83 2.52
C PRO A 581 -1.90 27.99 1.54
N SER A 582 -1.17 28.65 0.63
CA SER A 582 -0.28 28.02 -0.36
C SER A 582 0.98 27.42 0.26
N GLN A 583 1.53 28.03 1.30
CA GLN A 583 2.74 27.56 1.99
C GLN A 583 2.44 26.73 3.25
N MET A 584 1.22 26.84 3.79
CA MET A 584 0.79 26.17 5.02
C MET A 584 1.02 24.65 4.98
N ILE A 585 0.78 23.97 3.85
CA ILE A 585 0.98 22.51 3.74
C ILE A 585 2.46 22.14 3.64
N VAL A 586 3.24 22.89 2.84
CA VAL A 586 4.65 22.57 2.55
C VAL A 586 5.56 22.85 3.75
N SER A 587 5.27 23.93 4.49
CA SER A 587 6.08 24.36 5.65
C SER A 587 5.73 23.65 6.96
N GLU A 588 4.64 22.89 7.03
CA GLU A 588 4.14 22.32 8.28
C GLU A 588 5.14 21.41 9.03
N PRO A 589 5.93 20.53 8.36
CA PRO A 589 6.95 19.73 9.04
C PRO A 589 8.08 20.59 9.66
N ASP A 590 8.45 21.71 9.01
CA ASP A 590 9.43 22.65 9.57
C ASP A 590 8.91 23.36 10.81
N TYR A 591 7.63 23.76 10.82
CA TYR A 591 7.01 24.34 12.00
C TYR A 591 6.88 23.32 13.15
N ARG A 592 6.48 22.07 12.87
CA ARG A 592 6.42 20.99 13.88
C ARG A 592 7.80 20.71 14.48
N PHE A 593 8.83 20.59 13.65
CA PHE A 593 10.21 20.34 14.06
C PHE A 593 10.78 21.48 14.92
N LYS A 594 10.59 22.74 14.49
CA LYS A 594 10.99 23.93 15.25
C LYS A 594 10.29 23.99 16.61
N PHE A 595 8.98 23.76 16.64
CA PHE A 595 8.19 23.74 17.88
C PHE A 595 8.64 22.65 18.86
N PHE A 596 8.94 21.44 18.37
CA PHE A 596 9.45 20.36 19.22
C PHE A 596 10.79 20.74 19.88
N ILE A 597 11.71 21.32 19.09
CA ILE A 597 13.03 21.75 19.55
C ILE A 597 12.95 22.94 20.53
N SER A 598 12.05 23.90 20.31
CA SER A 598 11.91 25.06 21.21
C SER A 598 11.16 24.75 22.51
N SER A 599 10.13 23.91 22.44
CA SER A 599 9.08 23.85 23.47
C SER A 599 9.07 22.54 24.28
N ILE A 600 9.69 21.47 23.78
CA ILE A 600 9.59 20.13 24.37
C ILE A 600 10.98 19.60 24.70
N LEU A 601 11.89 19.56 23.72
CA LEU A 601 13.26 19.06 23.90
C LEU A 601 14.02 19.71 25.08
N PRO A 602 13.93 21.03 25.37
CA PRO A 602 14.66 21.64 26.48
C PRO A 602 14.14 21.21 27.85
N ASN A 603 12.88 20.77 27.95
CA ASN A 603 12.31 20.24 29.20
C ASN A 603 12.80 18.81 29.45
N LEU A 604 12.89 17.98 28.40
CA LEU A 604 13.48 16.63 28.48
C LEU A 604 14.95 16.67 28.91
N ILE A 605 15.71 17.68 28.47
CA ILE A 605 17.10 17.89 28.89
C ILE A 605 17.18 18.35 30.35
N LYS A 606 16.33 19.30 30.78
CA LYS A 606 16.36 19.86 32.15
C LYS A 606 15.95 18.86 33.24
N ASN A 607 15.02 17.98 32.95
CA ASN A 607 14.47 17.02 33.92
C ASN A 607 15.30 15.72 34.04
N GLU A 608 16.16 15.44 33.04
CA GLU A 608 16.77 14.12 32.80
C GLU A 608 15.76 12.94 32.76
N ASP A 609 14.51 13.21 32.38
CA ASP A 609 13.37 12.29 32.42
C ASP A 609 13.72 10.89 31.88
N SER A 610 13.54 9.86 32.71
CA SER A 610 13.74 8.46 32.34
C SER A 610 12.43 7.79 31.94
N GLY A 611 12.43 7.01 30.87
CA GLY A 611 11.22 6.31 30.40
C GLY A 611 10.34 7.15 29.48
N VAL A 612 10.97 8.04 28.71
CA VAL A 612 10.30 8.86 27.71
C VAL A 612 10.23 8.09 26.39
N LEU A 613 9.01 7.82 25.89
CA LEU A 613 8.81 7.28 24.55
C LEU A 613 8.30 8.39 23.63
N ILE A 614 9.04 8.66 22.55
CA ILE A 614 8.65 9.61 21.50
C ILE A 614 8.12 8.80 20.31
N TYR A 615 6.81 8.87 20.09
CA TYR A 615 6.11 8.20 19.00
C TYR A 615 6.02 9.13 17.78
N ILE A 616 6.45 8.62 16.62
CA ILE A 616 6.61 9.41 15.40
C ILE A 616 5.93 8.67 14.23
N PRO A 617 4.83 9.21 13.67
CA PRO A 617 4.16 8.65 12.49
C PRO A 617 5.03 8.54 11.24
N ASP A 618 5.70 9.63 10.83
CA ASP A 618 6.44 9.69 9.57
C ASP A 618 7.93 9.36 9.73
N TYR A 619 8.47 8.63 8.76
CA TYR A 619 9.87 8.20 8.75
C TYR A 619 10.85 9.35 8.43
N THR A 620 10.43 10.37 7.66
CA THR A 620 11.31 11.51 7.33
C THR A 620 11.49 12.43 8.55
N ASP A 621 10.40 12.72 9.27
CA ASP A 621 10.43 13.39 10.58
C ASP A 621 11.24 12.59 11.62
N PHE A 622 11.11 11.25 11.63
CA PHE A 622 11.91 10.38 12.51
C PHE A 622 13.43 10.52 12.27
N LEU A 623 13.87 10.43 11.01
CA LEU A 623 15.29 10.62 10.66
C LEU A 623 15.78 12.01 11.06
N ARG A 624 14.97 13.04 10.82
CA ARG A 624 15.28 14.44 11.15
C ARG A 624 15.46 14.64 12.66
N LEU A 625 14.54 14.11 13.47
CA LEU A 625 14.60 14.17 14.93
C LEU A 625 15.79 13.38 15.48
N LYS A 626 16.00 12.14 15.02
CA LYS A 626 17.13 11.29 15.41
C LYS A 626 18.47 12.02 15.16
N ASN A 627 18.67 12.51 13.95
CA ASN A 627 19.92 13.18 13.56
C ASN A 627 20.16 14.49 14.34
N TYR A 628 19.10 15.24 14.69
CA TYR A 628 19.22 16.43 15.53
C TYR A 628 19.57 16.08 16.98
N ILE A 629 18.82 15.16 17.59
CA ILE A 629 18.95 14.79 19.01
C ILE A 629 20.33 14.16 19.27
N SER A 630 20.78 13.25 18.41
CA SER A 630 22.10 12.58 18.56
C SER A 630 23.30 13.48 18.29
N LYS A 631 23.14 14.64 17.62
CA LYS A 631 24.22 15.62 17.41
C LYS A 631 24.24 16.74 18.45
N ASN A 632 23.06 17.20 18.87
CA ASN A 632 22.91 18.47 19.60
C ASN A 632 22.52 18.30 21.08
N THR A 633 22.42 17.07 21.59
CA THR A 633 22.04 16.80 22.99
C THR A 633 22.87 15.69 23.62
N SER A 634 23.07 15.76 24.93
CA SER A 634 23.67 14.70 25.76
C SER A 634 22.68 13.58 26.14
N LEU A 635 21.47 13.57 25.58
CA LEU A 635 20.42 12.63 25.97
C LEU A 635 20.79 11.19 25.58
N LEU A 636 20.57 10.27 26.51
CA LEU A 636 20.79 8.83 26.32
C LEU A 636 19.64 8.25 25.49
N VAL A 637 19.76 8.38 24.15
CA VAL A 637 18.70 8.02 23.19
C VAL A 637 19.02 6.71 22.47
N ASP A 638 17.97 5.93 22.18
CA ASP A 638 18.03 4.78 21.27
C ASP A 638 16.77 4.75 20.39
N ASP A 639 16.83 4.03 19.26
CA ASP A 639 15.81 4.12 18.21
C ASP A 639 15.28 2.77 17.73
N LEU A 640 13.96 2.69 17.58
CA LEU A 640 13.22 1.52 17.10
C LEU A 640 12.38 1.92 15.89
N HIS A 641 12.73 1.37 14.74
CA HIS A 641 12.09 1.62 13.44
C HIS A 641 11.89 0.32 12.67
N GLU A 642 11.08 0.36 11.63
CA GLU A 642 10.70 -0.77 10.75
C GLU A 642 11.88 -1.58 10.22
N TYR A 643 13.00 -0.90 9.89
CA TYR A 643 14.25 -1.52 9.41
C TYR A 643 15.19 -2.00 10.53
N SER A 644 14.80 -1.92 11.81
CA SER A 644 15.61 -2.43 12.92
C SER A 644 15.59 -3.97 12.95
N SER A 645 16.75 -4.61 13.12
CA SER A 645 16.82 -6.06 13.28
C SER A 645 16.17 -6.54 14.58
N ILE A 646 15.62 -7.75 14.59
CA ILE A 646 14.97 -8.37 15.76
C ILE A 646 15.92 -8.37 16.98
N SER A 647 17.21 -8.60 16.75
CA SER A 647 18.27 -8.55 17.75
C SER A 647 18.49 -7.15 18.34
N LYS A 648 18.42 -6.08 17.53
CA LYS A 648 18.45 -4.69 18.02
C LYS A 648 17.19 -4.41 18.84
N ILE A 649 16.01 -4.73 18.30
CA ILE A 649 14.72 -4.47 18.94
C ILE A 649 14.64 -5.10 20.33
N THR A 650 15.06 -6.36 20.47
CA THR A 650 15.06 -7.07 21.77
C THR A 650 16.07 -6.45 22.75
N LYS A 651 17.28 -6.11 22.31
CA LYS A 651 18.30 -5.47 23.17
C LYS A 651 17.85 -4.10 23.67
N THR A 652 17.43 -3.21 22.76
CA THR A 652 17.00 -1.84 23.10
C THR A 652 15.73 -1.83 23.98
N ARG A 653 14.76 -2.73 23.76
CA ARG A 653 13.60 -2.89 24.66
C ARG A 653 14.01 -3.27 26.08
N ASN A 654 14.97 -4.18 26.23
CA ASN A 654 15.48 -4.58 27.55
C ASN A 654 16.27 -3.44 28.21
N TYR A 655 17.12 -2.72 27.47
CA TYR A 655 17.86 -1.57 27.99
C TYR A 655 16.93 -0.44 28.48
N PHE A 656 15.89 -0.10 27.72
CA PHE A 656 14.91 0.91 28.10
C PHE A 656 14.09 0.49 29.33
N LYS A 657 13.73 -0.80 29.49
CA LYS A 657 13.11 -1.30 30.73
C LYS A 657 14.05 -1.15 31.93
N MET A 658 15.31 -1.58 31.80
CA MET A 658 16.24 -1.64 32.94
C MET A 658 16.64 -0.27 33.48
N THR A 659 16.77 0.77 32.63
CA THR A 659 16.98 2.15 33.10
C THR A 659 15.80 2.68 33.91
N THR A 660 14.58 2.39 33.48
CA THR A 660 13.36 2.97 34.05
C THR A 660 13.01 2.39 35.43
N GLU A 661 13.45 1.17 35.71
CA GLU A 661 13.27 0.49 37.00
C GLU A 661 14.36 0.82 38.01
N LYS A 662 15.25 1.79 37.72
CA LYS A 662 16.47 2.13 38.50
C LYS A 662 17.42 0.93 38.71
N ASN A 663 17.20 -0.19 38.03
CA ASN A 663 17.83 -1.49 38.27
C ASN A 663 19.28 -1.56 37.73
N ASN A 664 20.26 -1.27 38.60
CA ASN A 664 21.70 -1.34 38.31
C ASN A 664 22.27 -2.78 38.06
N GLY A 665 21.42 -3.76 37.75
CA GLY A 665 21.70 -5.19 37.87
C GLY A 665 22.74 -5.80 36.92
N ILE A 666 23.20 -5.08 35.88
CA ILE A 666 24.28 -5.56 34.99
C ILE A 666 25.28 -4.43 34.75
N ARG A 667 26.51 -4.62 35.24
CA ARG A 667 27.62 -3.67 35.12
C ARG A 667 28.09 -3.61 33.65
N GLY A 668 27.63 -2.60 32.91
CA GLY A 668 27.98 -2.38 31.50
C GLY A 668 26.81 -2.43 30.50
N SER A 669 25.56 -2.48 30.96
CA SER A 669 24.40 -2.31 30.06
C SER A 669 24.33 -0.88 29.50
N LYS A 670 23.92 -0.73 28.22
CA LYS A 670 23.64 0.58 27.62
C LYS A 670 22.45 1.22 28.36
N LYS A 671 22.61 2.45 28.86
CA LYS A 671 21.49 3.23 29.38
C LYS A 671 20.74 3.91 28.23
N VAL A 672 19.41 3.89 28.30
CA VAL A 672 18.49 4.55 27.38
C VAL A 672 17.41 5.25 28.22
N ASN A 673 17.37 6.58 28.21
CA ASN A 673 16.34 7.37 28.90
C ASN A 673 15.18 7.71 27.96
N VAL A 674 15.50 7.98 26.68
CA VAL A 674 14.55 8.38 25.64
C VAL A 674 14.56 7.34 24.52
N LEU A 675 13.37 6.91 24.08
CA LEU A 675 13.18 5.93 23.02
C LEU A 675 12.43 6.55 21.85
N LEU A 676 13.05 6.61 20.67
CA LEU A 676 12.38 7.01 19.43
C LEU A 676 11.69 5.78 18.82
N TYR A 677 10.42 5.91 18.44
CA TYR A 677 9.61 4.79 17.98
C TYR A 677 8.70 5.16 16.79
N THR A 678 8.76 4.40 15.68
CA THR A 678 7.95 4.69 14.48
C THR A 678 6.58 4.03 14.49
N GLU A 679 5.56 4.69 13.91
CA GLU A 679 4.23 4.11 13.73
C GLU A 679 4.27 2.84 12.87
N ARG A 680 5.08 2.83 11.81
CA ARG A 680 5.23 1.67 10.91
C ARG A 680 5.76 0.44 11.64
N LEU A 681 6.71 0.58 12.58
CA LEU A 681 7.14 -0.54 13.43
C LEU A 681 6.01 -1.07 14.32
N HIS A 682 5.14 -0.18 14.82
CA HIS A 682 3.95 -0.61 15.58
C HIS A 682 3.01 -1.43 14.69
N TYR A 683 2.72 -0.91 13.49
CA TYR A 683 1.81 -1.52 12.53
C TYR A 683 2.19 -2.97 12.21
N TYR A 684 3.45 -3.25 11.84
CA TYR A 684 3.89 -4.59 11.42
C TYR A 684 4.16 -5.58 12.56
N ARG A 685 4.31 -5.14 13.82
CA ARG A 685 4.81 -6.03 14.90
C ARG A 685 4.09 -5.91 16.25
N LYS A 686 3.41 -4.78 16.54
CA LYS A 686 2.79 -4.45 17.85
C LYS A 686 3.65 -4.89 19.05
N TYR A 687 4.87 -4.36 19.17
CA TYR A 687 5.76 -4.73 20.28
C TYR A 687 5.32 -4.09 21.61
N ASP A 688 5.13 -4.92 22.64
CA ASP A 688 4.91 -4.49 24.02
C ASP A 688 6.17 -3.80 24.58
N ILE A 689 6.15 -2.47 24.68
CA ILE A 689 7.26 -1.67 25.22
C ILE A 689 6.99 -1.40 26.70
N LYS A 690 7.87 -1.90 27.56
CA LYS A 690 7.83 -1.76 29.02
C LYS A 690 8.83 -0.69 29.46
N GLY A 691 8.57 -0.01 30.57
CA GLY A 691 9.39 1.11 31.07
C GLY A 691 8.82 2.51 30.78
N ILE A 692 7.73 2.62 30.02
CA ILE A 692 7.17 3.95 29.67
C ILE A 692 6.62 4.62 30.94
N LYS A 693 7.07 5.85 31.19
CA LYS A 693 6.56 6.77 32.23
C LYS A 693 5.98 8.04 31.62
N SER A 694 6.63 8.55 30.57
CA SER A 694 6.21 9.72 29.79
C SER A 694 6.08 9.34 28.32
N LEU A 695 4.97 9.74 27.70
CA LEU A 695 4.63 9.36 26.32
C LEU A 695 4.38 10.62 25.49
N ILE A 696 5.14 10.82 24.42
CA ILE A 696 5.07 12.01 23.56
C ILE A 696 4.75 11.58 22.12
N PHE A 697 3.52 11.83 21.69
CA PHE A 697 3.14 11.76 20.28
C PHE A 697 3.63 13.02 19.59
N TYR A 698 4.65 12.91 18.73
CA TYR A 698 5.17 14.03 17.92
C TYR A 698 4.14 14.50 16.88
N LYS A 699 3.24 13.61 16.47
CA LYS A 699 2.04 13.83 15.67
C LYS A 699 1.00 12.77 16.08
N PRO A 700 -0.32 13.04 16.04
CA PRO A 700 -1.33 12.03 16.36
C PRO A 700 -1.21 10.79 15.44
N PRO A 701 -1.45 9.56 15.96
CA PRO A 701 -1.42 8.33 15.16
C PRO A 701 -2.39 8.31 13.96
N THR A 702 -2.02 7.56 12.93
CA THR A 702 -2.80 7.37 11.71
C THR A 702 -4.02 6.47 11.96
N ASP A 703 -3.90 5.42 12.80
CA ASP A 703 -5.05 4.69 13.38
C ASP A 703 -5.24 4.98 14.88
N TYR A 704 -6.48 5.27 15.27
CA TYR A 704 -6.85 5.65 16.64
C TYR A 704 -6.62 4.53 17.66
N LYS A 705 -6.58 3.26 17.19
CA LYS A 705 -6.28 2.08 18.01
C LYS A 705 -4.85 2.07 18.53
N PHE A 706 -3.88 2.66 17.83
CA PHE A 706 -2.49 2.73 18.33
C PHE A 706 -2.36 3.66 19.54
N PHE A 707 -3.11 4.78 19.58
CA PHE A 707 -3.19 5.61 20.78
C PHE A 707 -3.70 4.80 21.99
N GLN A 708 -4.72 3.96 21.78
CA GLN A 708 -5.25 3.05 22.80
C GLN A 708 -4.21 2.00 23.24
N ASP A 709 -3.44 1.43 22.31
CA ASP A 709 -2.42 0.42 22.59
C ASP A 709 -1.22 0.99 23.38
N PHE A 710 -0.77 2.20 23.09
CA PHE A 710 0.26 2.86 23.92
C PHE A 710 -0.28 3.25 25.31
N LEU A 711 -1.54 3.68 25.44
CA LEU A 711 -2.17 3.90 26.75
C LEU A 711 -2.32 2.59 27.56
N LYS A 712 -2.76 1.50 26.92
CA LYS A 712 -2.77 0.14 27.50
C LYS A 712 -1.39 -0.22 28.05
N MET A 713 -0.33 -0.04 27.25
CA MET A 713 1.05 -0.38 27.63
C MET A 713 1.56 0.44 28.82
N LEU A 714 1.35 1.77 28.78
CA LEU A 714 1.69 2.70 29.86
C LEU A 714 1.04 2.29 31.19
N VAL A 715 -0.27 2.04 31.19
CA VAL A 715 -1.04 1.67 32.39
C VAL A 715 -0.71 0.26 32.89
N LYS A 716 -0.72 -0.73 31.99
CA LYS A 716 -0.45 -2.13 32.33
C LYS A 716 0.93 -2.30 32.97
N TYR A 717 1.94 -1.59 32.46
CA TYR A 717 3.29 -1.66 32.99
C TYR A 717 3.36 -1.09 34.41
N ASN A 718 2.97 0.18 34.63
CA ASN A 718 3.11 0.83 35.93
C ASN A 718 2.21 0.17 37.00
N LEU A 719 0.99 -0.27 36.67
CA LEU A 719 0.16 -1.07 37.59
C LEU A 719 0.82 -2.42 37.97
N SER A 720 1.52 -3.08 37.05
CA SER A 720 2.23 -4.33 37.36
C SER A 720 3.49 -4.09 38.20
N TYR A 721 4.19 -2.97 37.97
CA TYR A 721 5.39 -2.59 38.69
C TYR A 721 5.08 -2.23 40.15
N ASN A 722 4.08 -1.38 40.38
CA ASN A 722 3.65 -0.99 41.72
C ASN A 722 3.11 -2.20 42.52
N LYS A 723 2.45 -3.16 41.88
CA LYS A 723 2.11 -4.44 42.54
C LYS A 723 3.35 -5.22 42.96
N SER A 724 4.35 -5.36 42.09
CA SER A 724 5.58 -6.09 42.42
C SER A 724 6.43 -5.43 43.49
N LEU A 725 6.36 -4.09 43.64
CA LEU A 725 6.94 -3.37 44.77
C LEU A 725 6.19 -3.69 46.06
N ASN A 726 4.86 -3.57 46.06
CA ASN A 726 4.03 -3.76 47.25
C ASN A 726 4.00 -5.22 47.74
N GLU A 727 4.12 -6.19 46.83
CA GLU A 727 4.27 -7.62 47.15
C GLU A 727 5.72 -7.96 47.61
N GLY A 728 6.72 -7.17 47.20
CA GLY A 728 8.12 -7.32 47.60
C GLY A 728 8.47 -6.71 48.95
N ASN A 729 7.84 -5.58 49.31
CA ASN A 729 8.10 -4.83 50.53
C ASN A 729 7.33 -5.36 51.78
N ALA A 730 6.81 -6.59 51.72
CA ALA A 730 6.07 -7.22 52.83
C ALA A 730 6.95 -7.67 54.02
N SER A 731 8.23 -7.31 54.04
CA SER A 731 9.16 -7.52 55.15
C SER A 731 10.15 -6.36 55.31
N ASP A 732 10.09 -5.71 56.47
CA ASP A 732 11.13 -4.87 57.09
C ASP A 732 11.67 -3.65 56.30
N SER A 733 10.92 -2.54 56.26
CA SER A 733 11.41 -1.24 56.80
C SER A 733 10.33 -0.14 56.79
N GLU A 734 10.26 0.63 57.89
CA GLU A 734 9.60 1.95 57.91
C GLU A 734 10.60 3.00 57.42
N SER A 735 10.43 3.48 56.18
CA SER A 735 11.16 4.63 55.65
C SER A 735 10.21 5.48 54.82
N ASP A 736 10.04 6.76 55.21
CA ASP A 736 9.02 7.67 54.66
C ASP A 736 9.22 8.08 53.19
N ASP A 737 10.31 7.66 52.55
CA ASP A 737 10.56 7.82 51.11
C ASP A 737 9.77 6.78 50.28
N ASP A 738 8.43 6.82 50.36
CA ASP A 738 7.53 5.99 49.54
C ASP A 738 7.49 6.52 48.08
N ASP A 739 8.61 6.36 47.38
CA ASP A 739 8.91 6.78 45.99
C ASP A 739 8.11 5.96 44.93
N GLY A 740 6.94 5.46 45.33
CA GLY A 740 5.99 4.71 44.53
C GLY A 740 5.32 5.58 43.49
N LEU A 741 5.58 5.28 42.22
CA LEU A 741 5.18 6.13 41.09
C LEU A 741 3.66 6.15 40.93
N MET A 742 3.02 7.23 41.39
CA MET A 742 1.57 7.38 41.37
C MET A 742 1.05 7.49 39.93
N MET A 743 -0.13 6.92 39.67
CA MET A 743 -0.72 6.92 38.33
C MET A 743 -0.93 8.34 37.76
N GLU A 744 -1.13 9.32 38.66
CA GLU A 744 -1.27 10.73 38.30
C GLU A 744 0.00 11.32 37.67
N ASP A 745 1.19 10.78 37.93
CA ASP A 745 2.45 11.31 37.39
C ASP A 745 2.78 10.79 35.98
N LEU A 746 1.92 9.91 35.44
CA LEU A 746 1.97 9.50 34.05
C LEU A 746 1.52 10.66 33.15
N ILE A 747 2.43 11.16 32.33
CA ILE A 747 2.20 12.27 31.39
C ILE A 747 2.09 11.73 29.97
N VAL A 748 0.99 12.08 29.29
CA VAL A 748 0.80 11.81 27.86
C VAL A 748 0.68 13.15 27.15
N ARG A 749 1.60 13.43 26.22
CA ARG A 749 1.61 14.66 25.42
C ARG A 749 1.32 14.32 23.96
N CYS A 750 0.43 15.07 23.31
CA CYS A 750 0.17 14.95 21.88
C CYS A 750 0.32 16.31 21.20
N ILE A 751 1.23 16.41 20.23
CA ILE A 751 1.44 17.60 19.42
C ILE A 751 0.57 17.49 18.17
N TYR A 752 -0.17 18.54 17.83
CA TYR A 752 -1.01 18.57 16.65
C TYR A 752 -1.06 19.97 16.00
N SER A 753 -1.33 20.00 14.70
CA SER A 753 -1.56 21.22 13.95
C SER A 753 -3.01 21.35 13.50
N LYS A 754 -3.38 22.48 12.88
CA LYS A 754 -4.71 22.65 12.27
C LYS A 754 -4.91 21.75 11.02
N LEU A 755 -3.86 21.13 10.48
CA LEU A 755 -3.98 20.13 9.41
C LEU A 755 -4.29 18.72 9.95
N ASP A 756 -3.87 18.40 11.18
CA ASP A 756 -4.05 17.09 11.81
C ASP A 756 -5.50 16.76 12.23
N SER A 757 -6.46 17.63 11.88
CA SER A 757 -7.88 17.56 12.24
C SER A 757 -8.56 16.20 12.04
N LEU A 758 -8.26 15.50 10.92
CA LEU A 758 -8.84 14.18 10.60
C LEU A 758 -8.38 13.06 11.54
N TYR A 759 -7.14 13.14 12.03
CA TYR A 759 -6.58 12.19 12.99
C TYR A 759 -7.09 12.51 14.40
N MET A 760 -7.03 13.79 14.77
CA MET A 760 -7.54 14.31 16.05
C MET A 760 -9.03 14.02 16.26
N ASN A 761 -9.86 14.09 15.21
CA ASN A 761 -11.29 13.78 15.27
C ASN A 761 -11.58 12.44 15.95
N ARG A 762 -10.81 11.40 15.63
CA ARG A 762 -11.01 10.03 16.12
C ARG A 762 -10.49 9.83 17.55
N LEU A 763 -9.50 10.63 17.96
CA LEU A 763 -8.94 10.58 19.31
C LEU A 763 -9.89 11.23 20.33
N VAL A 764 -10.43 12.41 20.03
CA VAL A 764 -11.21 13.23 21.00
C VAL A 764 -12.70 13.34 20.71
N GLY A 765 -13.17 12.96 19.51
CA GLY A 765 -14.56 13.12 19.06
C GLY A 765 -14.90 14.51 18.53
N ASN A 766 -15.98 14.61 17.75
CA ASN A 766 -16.40 15.84 17.05
C ASN A 766 -16.57 17.05 17.99
N LYS A 767 -17.23 16.86 19.14
CA LYS A 767 -17.55 17.95 20.08
C LYS A 767 -16.29 18.58 20.67
N ASN A 768 -15.30 17.76 21.04
CA ASN A 768 -14.02 18.24 21.57
C ASN A 768 -13.09 18.78 20.49
N LEU A 769 -13.11 18.20 19.28
CA LEU A 769 -12.31 18.70 18.15
C LEU A 769 -12.62 20.18 17.87
N GLY A 770 -13.89 20.58 17.91
CA GLY A 770 -14.28 21.98 17.77
C GLY A 770 -13.53 22.91 18.73
N VAL A 771 -13.43 22.53 20.01
CA VAL A 771 -12.73 23.28 21.06
C VAL A 771 -11.22 23.34 20.79
N LEU A 772 -10.57 22.20 20.54
CA LEU A 772 -9.12 22.11 20.30
C LEU A 772 -8.68 22.95 19.07
N MET A 773 -9.50 22.94 18.01
CA MET A 773 -9.17 23.57 16.74
C MET A 773 -9.42 25.08 16.72
N SER A 774 -10.46 25.56 17.44
CA SER A 774 -10.89 26.96 17.40
C SER A 774 -10.53 27.79 18.64
N GLY A 775 -10.28 27.16 19.79
CA GLY A 775 -10.09 27.88 21.05
C GLY A 775 -8.78 28.68 21.15
N SER A 776 -8.75 29.64 22.08
CA SER A 776 -7.64 30.58 22.26
C SER A 776 -6.36 29.97 22.81
N ASN A 777 -6.46 28.88 23.56
CA ASN A 777 -5.32 28.30 24.27
C ASN A 777 -4.57 27.34 23.33
N ASP A 778 -3.25 27.24 23.47
CA ASP A 778 -2.45 26.26 22.72
C ASP A 778 -2.17 24.97 23.49
N VAL A 779 -2.51 24.92 24.78
CA VAL A 779 -2.44 23.71 25.60
C VAL A 779 -3.82 23.41 26.17
N TYR A 780 -4.31 22.21 25.90
CA TYR A 780 -5.51 21.64 26.50
C TYR A 780 -5.13 20.42 27.32
N GLU A 781 -5.58 20.38 28.56
CA GLU A 781 -5.48 19.24 29.45
C GLU A 781 -6.91 18.77 29.75
N PHE A 782 -7.21 17.52 29.37
CA PHE A 782 -8.48 16.90 29.75
C PHE A 782 -8.43 16.55 31.24
N LYS A 783 -9.58 16.69 31.91
CA LYS A 783 -9.81 16.45 33.33
C LYS A 783 -11.09 15.66 33.54
#